data_AF-A0A091F1M1-F1
#
_entry.id   AF-A0A091F1M1-F1
#
_cell.length_a   1.000
_cell.length_b   1.000
_cell.length_c   1.000
_cell.angle_alpha   90.00
_cell.angle_beta   90.00
_cell.angle_gamma   90.00
#
_symmetry.space_group_name_H-M   'P 1'
#
loop_
_entity.id
_entity.type
_entity.pdbx_description
1 polymer ?
#
loop_
_entity_poly.entity_id
_entity_poly.type
_entity_poly.pdbx_seq_one_letter_code
_entity_poly.pdbx_strand_id
1 'polypeptide(L)'
;MLVHLWLLCGLSSVVTPQDVTQQAQMFLEEFNRRAENISYENSLASWNYNTNITEENANKMVSAPSCGLYCCLRNLTLSDSITDDLTKLQIQILQERGSSVLSPEKYNRLGTVLNTMSTIYSTGTVCKINNPTECLVLEPGLDAIMAESTDYHERLWAWEGWRADVGRMMRPLYEEYVELENEVARLNNYADYGDYWRANYEAKSPEDYKYSRDQLIEDVEKTFEQIKPLYEQLHAYVRHKLEQVYGSEHISSTGCLPAHLLGDMWGRFWTNLYALTVPYPAKPNIDVTSAMLEKNWDAIKIFKAAEAFFFSIGLDNMTEGFWENSMLTEPTDNRKVVCHPTAWDLGKNDYRIKMCTKVTMDDFLTAHHEMGHIEYDMAYAGQPYLLRSGANEGFHEAVGEIMSLSAATPQHLKSLDLLEPTFQDDEETEINFLLKQALTIVGTMPFTYMLEKWRWMVFRGEITTQEWTKQWWEMKRDIVGVVEPVPHDETYCDPAALFHVANDYSFIRYYTRTIYQFQFQEALCKAANHTGPLHKCDITNSTAAGQKLRKLLELGRSKPWTQALESVTGEKYMNAAPLLNYFQPLYEWLKKNNSGRFIGWKTDWAPYSSNAIKVRISLKSALGDQAYEWDESELFLFKSSVAYAVRKYFAEVKKQEVDFQITDIHVGEQTQRISFYITVSMPGNISDIVPKADVENAIRMSRGRINEAFRLDDNTLEFVGILPTLAAPYEPPVTIWLIVFGVVMSLVVIGVIVLIITGQRDRKKRARESRGEVGSNSGEVNPYGEEGRSNLGFEPAEETQTAF
;
A
#
# COMPACT_ATOMS: atom_id res chain seq x y z
N MET A 1 -58.91 -27.47 -77.72
CA MET A 1 -59.84 -26.84 -76.75
C MET A 1 -60.06 -27.84 -75.64
N LEU A 2 -59.20 -27.81 -74.62
CA LEU A 2 -59.42 -27.13 -73.32
C LEU A 2 -59.94 -28.11 -72.26
N VAL A 3 -59.09 -29.06 -71.90
CA VAL A 3 -59.11 -29.76 -70.61
C VAL A 3 -57.64 -29.88 -70.21
N HIS A 4 -57.22 -29.04 -69.25
CA HIS A 4 -56.05 -29.16 -68.36
C HIS A 4 -55.74 -27.76 -67.79
N LEU A 5 -56.66 -27.28 -66.96
CA LEU A 5 -56.36 -26.34 -65.90
C LEU A 5 -56.61 -27.16 -64.63
N TRP A 6 -55.57 -27.39 -63.83
CA TRP A 6 -55.51 -27.82 -62.43
C TRP A 6 -54.15 -28.50 -62.24
N LEU A 7 -53.46 -28.14 -61.15
CA LEU A 7 -52.06 -28.47 -60.78
C LEU A 7 -50.98 -27.52 -61.31
N LEU A 8 -50.77 -26.43 -60.58
CA LEU A 8 -49.45 -25.95 -60.13
C LEU A 8 -49.67 -24.90 -59.03
N CYS A 9 -50.08 -25.39 -57.86
CA CYS A 9 -49.99 -24.73 -56.56
C CYS A 9 -49.13 -25.62 -55.68
N GLY A 10 -48.13 -25.05 -55.01
CA GLY A 10 -47.38 -25.71 -53.95
C GLY A 10 -45.88 -25.79 -54.21
N LEU A 11 -45.17 -24.70 -53.90
CA LEU A 11 -43.87 -24.68 -53.20
C LEU A 11 -43.43 -23.22 -53.07
N SER A 12 -44.25 -22.42 -52.38
CA SER A 12 -43.74 -21.28 -51.65
C SER A 12 -43.44 -21.83 -50.26
N SER A 13 -42.17 -22.14 -50.01
CA SER A 13 -41.67 -22.34 -48.66
C SER A 13 -42.12 -21.14 -47.83
N VAL A 14 -43.03 -21.39 -46.90
CA VAL A 14 -43.32 -20.45 -45.82
C VAL A 14 -42.05 -20.40 -44.99
N VAL A 15 -41.17 -19.45 -45.30
CA VAL A 15 -40.14 -19.02 -44.35
C VAL A 15 -40.91 -18.26 -43.28
N THR A 16 -41.42 -18.99 -42.29
CA THR A 16 -41.81 -18.37 -41.03
C THR A 16 -40.56 -17.67 -40.49
N PRO A 17 -40.59 -16.37 -40.15
CA PRO A 17 -39.51 -15.77 -39.39
C PRO A 17 -39.40 -16.57 -38.09
N GLN A 18 -38.35 -17.37 -38.00
CA GLN A 18 -38.04 -18.13 -36.81
C GLN A 18 -37.71 -17.11 -35.72
N ASP A 19 -38.40 -17.18 -34.58
CA ASP A 19 -38.23 -16.23 -33.47
C ASP A 19 -36.75 -16.19 -33.07
N VAL A 20 -36.13 -15.00 -33.15
CA VAL A 20 -34.71 -14.78 -32.82
C VAL A 20 -34.42 -15.23 -31.39
N THR A 21 -35.40 -15.10 -30.50
CA THR A 21 -35.31 -15.57 -29.11
C THR A 21 -35.16 -17.10 -29.06
N GLN A 22 -35.94 -17.83 -29.86
CA GLN A 22 -35.88 -19.29 -29.90
C GLN A 22 -34.55 -19.79 -30.49
N GLN A 23 -34.02 -19.12 -31.51
CA GLN A 23 -32.70 -19.45 -32.06
C GLN A 23 -31.58 -19.22 -31.03
N ALA A 24 -31.64 -18.12 -30.27
CA ALA A 24 -30.69 -17.83 -29.21
C ALA A 24 -30.75 -18.89 -28.08
N GLN A 25 -31.94 -19.32 -27.69
CA GLN A 25 -32.12 -20.39 -26.70
C GLN A 25 -31.53 -21.72 -27.17
N MET A 26 -31.83 -22.16 -28.40
CA MET A 26 -31.25 -23.39 -28.96
C MET A 26 -29.71 -23.34 -29.03
N PHE A 27 -29.16 -22.17 -29.33
CA PHE A 27 -27.71 -21.95 -29.33
C PHE A 27 -27.13 -22.06 -27.90
N LEU A 28 -27.76 -21.43 -26.91
CA LEU A 28 -27.33 -21.50 -25.51
C LEU A 28 -27.41 -22.92 -24.94
N GLU A 29 -28.42 -23.70 -25.32
CA GLU A 29 -28.53 -25.12 -24.92
C GLU A 29 -27.32 -25.94 -25.40
N GLU A 30 -26.96 -25.80 -26.68
CA GLU A 30 -25.79 -26.50 -27.24
C GLU A 30 -24.48 -25.95 -26.67
N PHE A 31 -24.41 -24.64 -26.42
CA PHE A 31 -23.27 -24.02 -25.75
C PHE A 31 -23.09 -24.60 -24.34
N ASN A 32 -24.13 -24.61 -23.51
CA ASN A 32 -24.09 -25.11 -22.14
C ASN A 32 -23.59 -26.56 -22.09
N ARG A 33 -24.12 -27.43 -22.97
CA ARG A 33 -23.71 -28.84 -23.06
C ARG A 33 -22.23 -29.00 -23.39
N ARG A 34 -21.68 -28.18 -24.28
CA ARG A 34 -20.26 -28.24 -24.64
C ARG A 34 -19.37 -27.58 -23.58
N ALA A 35 -19.81 -26.45 -23.04
CA ALA A 35 -19.07 -25.65 -22.05
C ALA A 35 -18.85 -26.45 -20.76
N GLU A 36 -19.89 -27.13 -20.27
CA GLU A 36 -19.77 -27.99 -19.08
C GLU A 36 -18.72 -29.09 -19.25
N ASN A 37 -18.66 -29.74 -20.42
CA ASN A 37 -17.67 -30.80 -20.65
C ASN A 37 -16.24 -30.26 -20.69
N ILE A 38 -16.02 -29.17 -21.43
CA ILE A 38 -14.71 -28.54 -21.59
C ILE A 38 -14.23 -27.95 -20.25
N SER A 39 -15.12 -27.26 -19.54
CA SER A 39 -14.82 -26.67 -18.24
C SER A 39 -14.48 -27.73 -17.19
N TYR A 40 -15.20 -28.85 -17.17
CA TYR A 40 -14.92 -29.96 -16.28
C TYR A 40 -13.53 -30.59 -16.55
N GLU A 41 -13.18 -30.82 -17.81
CA GLU A 41 -11.85 -31.35 -18.18
C GLU A 41 -10.72 -30.38 -17.78
N ASN A 42 -10.93 -29.08 -17.98
CA ASN A 42 -9.98 -28.04 -17.61
C ASN A 42 -9.83 -27.94 -16.07
N SER A 43 -10.95 -27.88 -15.36
CA SER A 43 -10.98 -27.81 -13.89
C SER A 43 -10.34 -29.05 -13.25
N LEU A 44 -10.58 -30.23 -13.82
CA LEU A 44 -9.93 -31.46 -13.36
C LEU A 44 -8.42 -31.46 -13.61
N ALA A 45 -7.96 -30.96 -14.76
CA ALA A 45 -6.53 -30.81 -15.04
C ALA A 45 -5.87 -29.82 -14.06
N SER A 46 -6.53 -28.69 -13.78
CA SER A 46 -6.09 -27.71 -12.79
C SER A 46 -6.08 -28.28 -11.36
N TRP A 47 -7.12 -29.03 -10.98
CA TRP A 47 -7.18 -29.73 -9.69
C TRP A 47 -6.01 -30.69 -9.50
N ASN A 48 -5.70 -31.50 -10.52
CA ASN A 48 -4.59 -32.45 -10.49
C ASN A 48 -3.23 -31.76 -10.32
N TYR A 49 -3.04 -30.59 -10.94
CA TYR A 49 -1.83 -29.79 -10.74
C TYR A 49 -1.75 -29.23 -9.31
N ASN A 50 -2.82 -28.62 -8.82
CA ASN A 50 -2.87 -27.99 -7.50
C ASN A 50 -2.72 -28.99 -6.33
N THR A 51 -3.14 -30.24 -6.54
CA THR A 51 -3.03 -31.34 -5.56
C THR A 51 -1.83 -32.26 -5.79
N ASN A 52 -1.07 -32.06 -6.88
CA ASN A 52 0.17 -32.77 -7.18
C ASN A 52 1.00 -31.99 -8.22
N ILE A 53 1.86 -31.09 -7.72
CA ILE A 53 2.68 -30.20 -8.54
C ILE A 53 3.80 -30.99 -9.21
N THR A 54 3.66 -31.23 -10.51
CA THR A 54 4.64 -31.88 -11.37
C THR A 54 4.69 -31.19 -12.73
N GLU A 55 5.81 -31.32 -13.45
CA GLU A 55 5.93 -30.81 -14.82
C GLU A 55 4.91 -31.47 -15.77
N GLU A 56 4.62 -32.75 -15.57
CA GLU A 56 3.59 -33.46 -16.33
C GLU A 56 2.20 -32.86 -16.11
N ASN A 57 1.80 -32.60 -14.86
CA ASN A 57 0.51 -32.00 -14.57
C ASN A 57 0.42 -30.54 -15.03
N ALA A 58 1.52 -29.79 -14.95
CA ALA A 58 1.60 -28.44 -15.51
C ALA A 58 1.36 -28.46 -17.02
N ASN A 59 2.02 -29.37 -17.74
CA ASN A 59 1.82 -29.55 -19.18
C ASN A 59 0.39 -30.00 -19.52
N LYS A 60 -0.20 -30.91 -18.73
CA LYS A 60 -1.60 -31.33 -18.91
C LYS A 60 -2.57 -30.17 -18.71
N MET A 61 -2.38 -29.37 -17.68
CA MET A 61 -3.18 -28.17 -17.40
C MET A 61 -3.10 -27.16 -18.56
N VAL A 62 -1.91 -26.91 -19.09
CA VAL A 62 -1.71 -26.00 -20.24
C VAL A 62 -2.30 -26.57 -21.53
N SER A 63 -2.19 -27.89 -21.73
CA SER A 63 -2.71 -28.59 -22.91
C SER A 63 -4.23 -28.84 -22.87
N ALA A 64 -4.87 -28.60 -21.72
CA ALA A 64 -6.30 -28.77 -21.57
C ALA A 64 -7.04 -27.85 -22.54
N PRO A 65 -8.21 -28.26 -23.09
CA PRO A 65 -8.90 -27.48 -24.09
C PRO A 65 -9.29 -26.09 -23.56
N SER A 66 -8.56 -25.03 -23.97
CA SER A 66 -8.61 -23.73 -23.27
C SER A 66 -9.20 -22.55 -24.04
N CYS A 67 -9.61 -22.67 -25.31
CA CYS A 67 -10.41 -21.60 -25.95
C CYS A 67 -11.33 -22.05 -27.09
N GLY A 68 -11.41 -23.34 -27.42
CA GLY A 68 -12.13 -23.79 -28.61
C GLY A 68 -13.61 -23.35 -28.66
N LEU A 69 -14.28 -23.26 -27.50
CA LEU A 69 -15.71 -22.98 -27.44
C LEU A 69 -16.05 -21.49 -27.43
N TYR A 70 -15.36 -20.68 -26.63
CA TYR A 70 -15.58 -19.23 -26.54
C TYR A 70 -15.04 -18.47 -27.76
N CYS A 71 -13.87 -18.88 -28.27
CA CYS A 71 -13.28 -18.30 -29.49
C CYS A 71 -14.17 -18.57 -30.74
N CYS A 72 -15.02 -19.60 -30.75
CA CYS A 72 -15.93 -19.92 -31.86
C CYS A 72 -17.19 -19.03 -31.93
N LEU A 73 -17.44 -18.16 -30.95
CA LEU A 73 -18.67 -17.35 -30.86
C LEU A 73 -18.57 -16.01 -31.59
N ARG A 74 -17.51 -15.80 -32.39
CA ARG A 74 -17.14 -14.53 -33.07
C ARG A 74 -18.23 -13.87 -33.93
N ASN A 75 -19.34 -14.56 -34.21
CA ASN A 75 -20.38 -14.09 -35.14
C ASN A 75 -21.78 -13.89 -34.53
N LEU A 76 -21.98 -13.99 -33.21
CA LEU A 76 -23.29 -13.67 -32.62
C LEU A 76 -23.44 -12.15 -32.43
N THR A 77 -24.10 -11.49 -33.37
CA THR A 77 -24.57 -10.11 -33.18
C THR A 77 -25.77 -10.10 -32.24
N LEU A 78 -25.72 -9.25 -31.21
CA LEU A 78 -26.86 -9.07 -30.30
C LEU A 78 -28.00 -8.50 -31.13
N SER A 79 -29.16 -9.16 -31.12
CA SER A 79 -30.35 -8.56 -31.68
C SER A 79 -31.14 -7.95 -30.53
N ASP A 80 -31.44 -6.65 -30.61
CA ASP A 80 -32.35 -5.96 -29.68
C ASP A 80 -33.76 -6.58 -29.63
N SER A 81 -34.02 -7.57 -30.49
CA SER A 81 -35.27 -8.33 -30.57
C SER A 81 -35.38 -9.50 -29.57
N ILE A 82 -34.35 -9.82 -28.78
CA ILE A 82 -34.45 -10.82 -27.70
C ILE A 82 -35.30 -10.26 -26.56
N THR A 83 -36.45 -10.89 -26.31
CA THR A 83 -37.44 -10.44 -25.31
C THR A 83 -37.23 -11.04 -23.93
N ASP A 84 -36.58 -12.20 -23.82
CA ASP A 84 -36.29 -12.88 -22.55
C ASP A 84 -35.01 -12.34 -21.89
N ASP A 85 -35.15 -11.80 -20.67
CA ASP A 85 -34.06 -11.17 -19.93
C ASP A 85 -32.91 -12.14 -19.60
N LEU A 86 -33.23 -13.40 -19.25
CA LEU A 86 -32.22 -14.42 -18.90
C LEU A 86 -31.40 -14.84 -20.11
N THR A 87 -32.05 -15.06 -21.26
CA THR A 87 -31.37 -15.31 -22.53
C THR A 87 -30.49 -14.13 -22.90
N LYS A 88 -31.00 -12.90 -22.78
CA LYS A 88 -30.25 -11.68 -23.07
C LYS A 88 -28.98 -11.56 -22.20
N LEU A 89 -29.08 -11.83 -20.91
CA LEU A 89 -27.94 -11.79 -19.98
C LEU A 89 -26.85 -12.79 -20.36
N GLN A 90 -27.23 -14.04 -20.67
CA GLN A 90 -26.28 -15.07 -21.10
C GLN A 90 -25.55 -14.69 -22.39
N ILE A 91 -26.28 -14.13 -23.36
CA ILE A 91 -25.68 -13.66 -24.62
C ILE A 91 -24.74 -12.48 -24.39
N GLN A 92 -25.08 -11.56 -23.48
CA GLN A 92 -24.18 -10.45 -23.10
C GLN A 92 -22.87 -10.97 -22.51
N ILE A 93 -22.92 -11.92 -21.60
CA ILE A 93 -21.72 -12.56 -21.00
C ILE A 93 -20.86 -13.20 -22.10
N LEU A 94 -21.46 -13.89 -23.07
CA LEU A 94 -20.72 -14.52 -24.17
C LEU A 94 -20.08 -13.55 -25.17
N GLN A 95 -20.57 -12.31 -25.25
CA GLN A 95 -20.04 -11.31 -26.16
C GLN A 95 -18.81 -10.58 -25.63
N GLU A 96 -18.56 -10.66 -24.32
CA GLU A 96 -17.33 -10.16 -23.72
C GLU A 96 -16.15 -10.99 -24.26
N ARG A 97 -15.32 -10.37 -25.08
CA ARG A 97 -14.20 -11.06 -25.74
C ARG A 97 -13.02 -11.27 -24.79
N GLY A 98 -12.99 -10.56 -23.66
CA GLY A 98 -11.88 -10.56 -22.72
C GLY A 98 -10.56 -10.24 -23.42
N SER A 99 -9.49 -10.91 -22.99
CA SER A 99 -8.14 -10.76 -23.55
C SER A 99 -8.01 -11.26 -25.01
N SER A 100 -8.93 -12.08 -25.51
CA SER A 100 -8.89 -12.62 -26.89
C SER A 100 -9.06 -11.57 -27.99
N VAL A 101 -9.39 -10.33 -27.62
CA VAL A 101 -9.49 -9.18 -28.52
C VAL A 101 -8.11 -8.66 -28.97
N LEU A 102 -7.05 -8.98 -28.23
CA LEU A 102 -5.68 -8.60 -28.57
C LEU A 102 -5.16 -9.31 -29.83
N SER A 103 -4.12 -8.75 -30.43
CA SER A 103 -3.35 -9.48 -31.44
C SER A 103 -2.72 -10.75 -30.83
N PRO A 104 -2.50 -11.83 -31.60
CA PRO A 104 -1.90 -13.05 -31.07
C PRO A 104 -0.54 -12.82 -30.37
N GLU A 105 0.25 -11.87 -30.86
CA GLU A 105 1.52 -11.48 -30.25
C GLU A 105 1.33 -10.84 -28.87
N LYS A 106 0.44 -9.84 -28.76
CA LYS A 106 0.15 -9.17 -27.49
C LYS A 106 -0.54 -10.10 -26.49
N TYR A 107 -1.43 -10.97 -26.96
CA TYR A 107 -2.08 -11.99 -26.13
C TYR A 107 -1.06 -12.94 -25.49
N ASN A 108 -0.13 -13.47 -26.29
CA ASN A 108 0.94 -14.33 -25.78
C ASN A 108 1.89 -13.56 -24.83
N ARG A 109 2.15 -12.28 -25.12
CA ARG A 109 2.98 -11.43 -24.26
C ARG A 109 2.32 -11.20 -22.90
N LEU A 110 1.04 -10.85 -22.86
CA LEU A 110 0.26 -10.70 -21.64
C LEU A 110 0.29 -11.98 -20.79
N GLY A 111 0.01 -13.13 -21.42
CA GLY A 111 0.10 -14.43 -20.73
C GLY A 111 1.49 -14.72 -20.17
N THR A 112 2.55 -14.33 -20.88
CA THR A 112 3.93 -14.47 -20.39
C THR A 112 4.20 -13.58 -19.17
N VAL A 113 3.74 -12.31 -19.21
CA VAL A 113 3.91 -11.34 -18.12
C VAL A 113 3.19 -11.85 -16.87
N LEU A 114 1.92 -12.24 -16.97
CA LEU A 114 1.12 -12.79 -15.86
C LEU A 114 1.77 -14.03 -15.23
N ASN A 115 2.18 -15.00 -16.06
CA ASN A 115 2.86 -16.21 -15.56
C ASN A 115 4.20 -15.89 -14.88
N THR A 116 4.94 -14.91 -15.41
CA THR A 116 6.22 -14.50 -14.83
C THR A 116 6.01 -13.83 -13.47
N MET A 117 5.06 -12.91 -13.34
CA MET A 117 4.71 -12.29 -12.06
C MET A 117 4.25 -13.34 -11.03
N SER A 118 3.36 -14.25 -11.42
CA SER A 118 2.90 -15.34 -10.55
C SER A 118 4.04 -16.24 -10.07
N THR A 119 4.98 -16.57 -10.96
CA THR A 119 6.16 -17.41 -10.65
C THR A 119 7.11 -16.68 -9.71
N ILE A 120 7.42 -15.40 -9.97
CA ILE A 120 8.29 -14.59 -9.12
C ILE A 120 7.69 -14.48 -7.71
N TYR A 121 6.37 -14.27 -7.59
CA TYR A 121 5.71 -14.20 -6.29
C TYR A 121 5.82 -15.53 -5.52
N SER A 122 5.61 -16.65 -6.20
CA SER A 122 5.55 -17.97 -5.56
C SER A 122 6.92 -18.57 -5.24
N THR A 123 7.97 -18.15 -5.95
CA THR A 123 9.33 -18.73 -5.84
C THR A 123 10.38 -17.74 -5.35
N GLY A 124 10.02 -16.48 -5.17
CA GLY A 124 10.89 -15.45 -4.63
C GLY A 124 11.41 -15.82 -3.25
N THR A 125 12.67 -15.49 -3.00
CA THR A 125 13.35 -15.79 -1.73
C THR A 125 14.12 -14.58 -1.23
N VAL A 126 14.15 -14.41 0.09
CA VAL A 126 14.96 -13.39 0.77
C VAL A 126 16.03 -14.09 1.61
N CYS A 127 17.29 -13.72 1.41
CA CYS A 127 18.42 -14.34 2.10
C CYS A 127 18.86 -13.53 3.33
N LYS A 128 19.28 -14.22 4.40
CA LYS A 128 19.81 -13.57 5.60
C LYS A 128 21.18 -12.94 5.31
N ILE A 129 21.38 -11.72 5.82
CA ILE A 129 22.62 -10.95 5.62
C ILE A 129 23.84 -11.69 6.17
N ASN A 130 23.73 -12.23 7.39
CA ASN A 130 24.82 -12.92 8.08
C ASN A 130 25.09 -14.33 7.53
N ASN A 131 24.14 -14.89 6.79
CA ASN A 131 24.26 -16.21 6.19
C ASN A 131 23.56 -16.24 4.82
N PRO A 132 24.24 -15.81 3.74
CA PRO A 132 23.65 -15.74 2.40
C PRO A 132 23.21 -17.09 1.81
N THR A 133 23.54 -18.21 2.46
CA THR A 133 23.06 -19.55 2.07
C THR A 133 21.69 -19.89 2.66
N GLU A 134 21.22 -19.13 3.63
CA GLU A 134 19.92 -19.31 4.28
C GLU A 134 18.92 -18.31 3.67
N CYS A 135 18.13 -18.79 2.72
CA CYS A 135 17.11 -18.02 2.04
C CYS A 135 15.72 -18.55 2.38
N LEU A 136 14.81 -17.65 2.68
CA LEU A 136 13.42 -17.96 3.05
C LEU A 136 12.49 -17.57 1.91
N VAL A 137 11.56 -18.47 1.58
CA VAL A 137 10.41 -18.15 0.72
C VAL A 137 9.36 -17.37 1.52
N LEU A 138 8.37 -16.79 0.83
CA LEU A 138 7.26 -16.14 1.51
C LEU A 138 6.47 -17.13 2.39
N GLU A 139 6.06 -18.26 1.82
CA GLU A 139 5.30 -19.32 2.50
C GLU A 139 5.94 -20.71 2.25
N PRO A 140 6.31 -21.49 3.29
CA PRO A 140 6.46 -21.08 4.69
C PRO A 140 7.83 -20.43 4.93
N GLY A 141 7.87 -19.34 5.68
CA GLY A 141 9.11 -18.69 6.08
C GLY A 141 8.92 -17.26 6.56
N LEU A 142 8.85 -16.33 5.61
CA LEU A 142 8.70 -14.91 5.93
C LEU A 142 7.32 -14.62 6.54
N ASP A 143 6.28 -15.35 6.12
CA ASP A 143 4.93 -15.28 6.70
C ASP A 143 4.93 -15.56 8.21
N ALA A 144 5.63 -16.60 8.66
CA ALA A 144 5.73 -16.97 10.07
C ALA A 144 6.49 -15.91 10.88
N ILE A 145 7.58 -15.35 10.33
CA ILE A 145 8.32 -14.26 10.98
C ILE A 145 7.41 -13.04 11.14
N MET A 146 6.70 -12.66 10.09
CA MET A 146 5.79 -11.51 10.12
C MET A 146 4.53 -11.77 10.97
N ALA A 147 4.15 -13.01 11.22
CA ALA A 147 3.04 -13.36 12.11
C ALA A 147 3.43 -13.39 13.59
N GLU A 148 4.59 -13.99 13.92
CA GLU A 148 4.92 -14.36 15.30
C GLU A 148 6.02 -13.50 15.94
N SER A 149 6.99 -13.01 15.16
CA SER A 149 8.12 -12.28 15.72
C SER A 149 7.70 -10.95 16.35
N THR A 150 8.28 -10.65 17.50
CA THR A 150 8.17 -9.34 18.18
C THR A 150 9.46 -8.52 18.10
N ASP A 151 10.47 -8.98 17.36
CA ASP A 151 11.70 -8.24 17.14
C ASP A 151 11.51 -7.22 16.00
N TYR A 152 11.74 -5.94 16.30
CA TYR A 152 11.55 -4.84 15.34
C TYR A 152 12.43 -5.03 14.09
N HIS A 153 13.70 -5.37 14.27
CA HIS A 153 14.68 -5.44 13.18
C HIS A 153 14.52 -6.71 12.35
N GLU A 154 14.16 -7.83 12.97
CA GLU A 154 13.86 -9.07 12.24
C GLU A 154 12.67 -8.88 11.29
N ARG A 155 11.59 -8.26 11.79
CA ARG A 155 10.42 -7.94 10.97
C ARG A 155 10.75 -6.93 9.88
N LEU A 156 11.57 -5.93 10.18
CA LEU A 156 11.99 -4.94 9.19
C LEU A 156 12.83 -5.57 8.08
N TRP A 157 13.75 -6.48 8.41
CA TRP A 157 14.53 -7.24 7.42
C TRP A 157 13.63 -8.06 6.51
N ALA A 158 12.68 -8.81 7.06
CA ALA A 158 11.76 -9.64 6.27
C ALA A 158 10.87 -8.77 5.36
N TRP A 159 10.34 -7.66 5.90
CA TRP A 159 9.46 -6.75 5.19
C TRP A 159 10.14 -6.03 4.02
N GLU A 160 11.36 -5.52 4.26
CA GLU A 160 12.11 -4.78 3.24
C GLU A 160 12.76 -5.71 2.24
N GLY A 161 13.35 -6.83 2.70
CA GLY A 161 13.95 -7.82 1.81
C GLY A 161 12.95 -8.34 0.78
N TRP A 162 11.69 -8.58 1.18
CA TRP A 162 10.65 -9.02 0.23
C TRP A 162 10.35 -7.94 -0.84
N ARG A 163 10.29 -6.67 -0.45
CA ARG A 163 9.99 -5.57 -1.38
C ARG A 163 11.16 -5.23 -2.29
N ALA A 164 12.38 -5.31 -1.77
CA ALA A 164 13.60 -5.10 -2.55
C ALA A 164 13.85 -6.23 -3.54
N ASP A 165 13.78 -7.49 -3.11
CA ASP A 165 14.15 -8.63 -3.94
C ASP A 165 13.02 -9.01 -4.90
N VAL A 166 11.76 -8.99 -4.46
CA VAL A 166 10.60 -9.38 -5.28
C VAL A 166 9.90 -8.16 -5.87
N GLY A 167 9.59 -7.15 -5.07
CA GLY A 167 8.85 -5.96 -5.52
C GLY A 167 9.54 -5.20 -6.66
N ARG A 168 10.87 -5.07 -6.62
CA ARG A 168 11.62 -4.42 -7.72
C ARG A 168 11.61 -5.23 -9.01
N MET A 169 11.64 -6.56 -8.92
CA MET A 169 11.51 -7.44 -10.11
C MET A 169 10.13 -7.33 -10.75
N MET A 170 9.08 -7.09 -9.96
CA MET A 170 7.71 -6.92 -10.46
C MET A 170 7.51 -5.59 -11.20
N ARG A 171 8.26 -4.53 -10.87
CA ARG A 171 8.03 -3.17 -11.38
C ARG A 171 7.89 -3.09 -12.92
N PRO A 172 8.88 -3.52 -13.73
CA PRO A 172 8.77 -3.44 -15.19
C PRO A 172 7.67 -4.35 -15.76
N LEU A 173 7.40 -5.49 -15.11
CA LEU A 173 6.33 -6.41 -15.54
C LEU A 173 4.95 -5.81 -15.31
N TYR A 174 4.76 -5.12 -14.18
CA TYR A 174 3.49 -4.50 -13.82
C TYR A 174 3.20 -3.28 -14.70
N GLU A 175 4.21 -2.51 -15.09
CA GLU A 175 4.08 -1.44 -16.09
C GLU A 175 3.55 -1.97 -17.42
N GLU A 176 4.17 -3.03 -17.97
CA GLU A 176 3.71 -3.66 -19.22
C GLU A 176 2.32 -4.29 -19.08
N TYR A 177 2.02 -4.90 -17.93
CA TYR A 177 0.69 -5.46 -17.63
C TYR A 177 -0.40 -4.38 -17.65
N VAL A 178 -0.18 -3.23 -17.00
CA VAL A 178 -1.15 -2.12 -16.98
C VAL A 178 -1.42 -1.60 -18.39
N GLU A 179 -0.40 -1.49 -19.24
CA GLU A 179 -0.56 -1.07 -20.64
C GLU A 179 -1.40 -2.06 -21.46
N LEU A 180 -1.05 -3.35 -21.38
CA LEU A 180 -1.74 -4.41 -22.12
C LEU A 180 -3.19 -4.58 -21.68
N GLU A 181 -3.46 -4.59 -20.36
CA GLU A 181 -4.82 -4.75 -19.85
C GLU A 181 -5.70 -3.52 -20.12
N ASN A 182 -5.14 -2.31 -20.08
CA ASN A 182 -5.88 -1.12 -20.52
C ASN A 182 -6.23 -1.17 -22.01
N GLU A 183 -5.37 -1.76 -22.86
CA GLU A 183 -5.71 -2.00 -24.26
C GLU A 183 -6.85 -3.03 -24.40
N VAL A 184 -6.82 -4.12 -23.63
CA VAL A 184 -7.92 -5.10 -23.57
C VAL A 184 -9.24 -4.43 -23.21
N ALA A 185 -9.24 -3.62 -22.14
CA ALA A 185 -10.44 -2.94 -21.65
C ALA A 185 -11.03 -2.00 -22.71
N ARG A 186 -10.20 -1.15 -23.32
CA ARG A 186 -10.63 -0.20 -24.36
C ARG A 186 -11.17 -0.89 -25.59
N LEU A 187 -10.56 -2.00 -26.02
CA LEU A 187 -11.05 -2.81 -27.14
C LEU A 187 -12.38 -3.52 -26.83
N ASN A 188 -12.69 -3.73 -25.56
CA ASN A 188 -13.99 -4.23 -25.09
C ASN A 188 -14.99 -3.10 -24.75
N ASN A 189 -14.70 -1.84 -25.11
CA ASN A 189 -15.52 -0.65 -24.86
C ASN A 189 -15.66 -0.23 -23.37
N TYR A 190 -14.65 -0.54 -22.55
CA TYR A 190 -14.49 0.02 -21.21
C TYR A 190 -13.51 1.19 -21.24
N ALA A 191 -13.58 2.11 -20.26
CA ALA A 191 -12.67 3.26 -20.21
C ALA A 191 -11.21 2.84 -19.94
N ASP A 192 -11.05 1.90 -19.02
CA ASP A 192 -9.78 1.37 -18.49
C ASP A 192 -10.04 0.01 -17.84
N TYR A 193 -8.98 -0.67 -17.41
CA TYR A 193 -9.11 -2.01 -16.82
C TYR A 193 -9.80 -2.01 -15.45
N GLY A 194 -9.74 -0.90 -14.71
CA GLY A 194 -10.54 -0.72 -13.50
C GLY A 194 -12.04 -0.67 -13.82
N ASP A 195 -12.44 0.04 -14.88
CA ASP A 195 -13.83 0.07 -15.35
C ASP A 195 -14.32 -1.33 -15.78
N TYR A 196 -13.45 -2.12 -16.41
CA TYR A 196 -13.73 -3.52 -16.72
C TYR A 196 -14.05 -4.36 -15.47
N TRP A 197 -13.27 -4.24 -14.39
CA TRP A 197 -13.59 -4.97 -13.15
C TRP A 197 -14.87 -4.49 -12.47
N ARG A 198 -15.11 -3.17 -12.43
CA ARG A 198 -16.32 -2.60 -11.82
C ARG A 198 -17.60 -3.05 -12.54
N ALA A 199 -17.50 -3.50 -13.80
CA ALA A 199 -18.61 -4.08 -14.56
C ALA A 199 -19.25 -5.29 -13.89
N ASN A 200 -18.54 -6.00 -12.99
CA ASN A 200 -19.11 -7.09 -12.21
C ASN A 200 -20.31 -6.64 -11.35
N TYR A 201 -20.34 -5.38 -10.92
CA TYR A 201 -21.43 -4.77 -10.13
C TYR A 201 -22.45 -4.04 -11.00
N GLU A 202 -22.24 -3.94 -12.32
CA GLU A 202 -23.16 -3.23 -13.21
C GLU A 202 -24.48 -3.98 -13.35
N ALA A 203 -25.59 -3.32 -13.05
CA ALA A 203 -26.93 -3.82 -13.28
C ALA A 203 -27.66 -2.87 -14.24
N LYS A 204 -27.97 -3.34 -15.45
CA LYS A 204 -28.60 -2.51 -16.50
C LYS A 204 -30.13 -2.59 -16.52
N SER A 205 -30.71 -3.69 -16.04
CA SER A 205 -32.14 -3.97 -16.07
C SER A 205 -32.50 -4.88 -14.89
N PRO A 206 -33.69 -4.74 -14.25
CA PRO A 206 -34.72 -3.70 -14.50
C PRO A 206 -34.29 -2.32 -14.00
N GLU A 207 -34.96 -1.24 -14.45
CA GLU A 207 -34.60 0.15 -14.09
C GLU A 207 -34.63 0.40 -12.57
N ASP A 208 -35.56 -0.23 -11.85
CA ASP A 208 -35.70 -0.12 -10.37
C ASP A 208 -34.51 -0.69 -9.57
N TYR A 209 -33.63 -1.43 -10.23
CA TYR A 209 -32.47 -2.14 -9.65
C TYR A 209 -31.16 -1.77 -10.33
N LYS A 210 -31.18 -0.72 -11.16
CA LYS A 210 -30.03 -0.27 -11.92
C LYS A 210 -28.88 0.14 -11.01
N TYR A 211 -27.68 -0.22 -11.41
CA TYR A 211 -26.44 0.11 -10.72
C TYR A 211 -25.35 0.37 -11.74
N SER A 212 -24.75 1.56 -11.70
CA SER A 212 -23.66 1.93 -12.61
C SER A 212 -22.29 1.53 -12.04
N ARG A 213 -21.28 1.46 -12.90
CA ARG A 213 -19.90 1.16 -12.50
C ARG A 213 -19.30 2.27 -11.62
N ASP A 214 -19.68 3.52 -11.86
CA ASP A 214 -19.23 4.67 -11.06
C ASP A 214 -19.94 4.73 -9.69
N GLN A 215 -21.20 4.26 -9.61
CA GLN A 215 -21.92 4.20 -8.33
C GLN A 215 -21.19 3.32 -7.30
N LEU A 216 -20.45 2.30 -7.77
CA LEU A 216 -19.61 1.48 -6.89
C LEU A 216 -18.55 2.33 -6.17
N ILE A 217 -17.89 3.24 -6.88
CA ILE A 217 -16.87 4.11 -6.30
C ILE A 217 -17.52 4.99 -5.22
N GLU A 218 -18.63 5.64 -5.56
CA GLU A 218 -19.35 6.52 -4.63
C GLU A 218 -19.82 5.79 -3.36
N ASP A 219 -20.40 4.60 -3.51
CA ASP A 219 -20.92 3.83 -2.38
C ASP A 219 -19.79 3.28 -1.49
N VAL A 220 -18.67 2.86 -2.10
CA VAL A 220 -17.47 2.44 -1.36
C VAL A 220 -16.91 3.60 -0.55
N GLU A 221 -16.74 4.78 -1.15
CA GLU A 221 -16.24 5.97 -0.44
C GLU A 221 -17.19 6.41 0.67
N LYS A 222 -18.49 6.43 0.40
CA LYS A 222 -19.52 6.78 1.39
C LYS A 222 -19.53 5.82 2.58
N THR A 223 -19.48 4.52 2.34
CA THR A 223 -19.46 3.51 3.41
C THR A 223 -18.13 3.56 4.17
N PHE A 224 -17.02 3.89 3.51
CA PHE A 224 -15.72 4.02 4.15
C PHE A 224 -15.72 5.18 5.15
N GLU A 225 -16.27 6.34 4.77
CA GLU A 225 -16.40 7.49 5.68
C GLU A 225 -17.27 7.19 6.90
N GLN A 226 -18.24 6.29 6.79
CA GLN A 226 -19.03 5.83 7.95
C GLN A 226 -18.22 4.93 8.90
N ILE A 227 -17.31 4.12 8.36
CA ILE A 227 -16.48 3.17 9.12
C ILE A 227 -15.26 3.85 9.74
N LYS A 228 -14.77 4.92 9.13
CA LYS A 228 -13.58 5.66 9.53
C LYS A 228 -13.52 6.02 11.02
N PRO A 229 -14.58 6.53 11.69
CA PRO A 229 -14.54 6.82 13.12
C PRO A 229 -14.26 5.59 14.00
N LEU A 230 -14.81 4.42 13.66
CA LEU A 230 -14.53 3.17 14.36
C LEU A 230 -13.07 2.75 14.13
N TYR A 231 -12.60 2.84 12.89
CA TYR A 231 -11.21 2.53 12.55
C TYR A 231 -10.21 3.44 13.26
N GLU A 232 -10.43 4.76 13.32
CA GLU A 232 -9.54 5.70 14.00
C GLU A 232 -9.41 5.41 15.50
N GLN A 233 -10.49 4.96 16.15
CA GLN A 233 -10.47 4.51 17.54
C GLN A 233 -9.68 3.22 17.71
N LEU A 234 -9.88 2.24 16.82
CA LEU A 234 -9.12 0.99 16.81
C LEU A 234 -7.62 1.25 16.57
N HIS A 235 -7.30 2.07 15.58
CA HIS A 235 -5.94 2.48 15.24
C HIS A 235 -5.24 3.14 16.43
N ALA A 236 -5.88 4.13 17.07
CA ALA A 236 -5.30 4.80 18.24
C ALA A 236 -5.04 3.84 19.41
N TYR A 237 -5.94 2.88 19.63
CA TYR A 237 -5.77 1.86 20.66
C TYR A 237 -4.59 0.92 20.34
N VAL A 238 -4.53 0.39 19.12
CA VAL A 238 -3.45 -0.48 18.65
C VAL A 238 -2.12 0.25 18.70
N ARG A 239 -2.05 1.49 18.22
CA ARG A 239 -0.84 2.34 18.29
C ARG A 239 -0.31 2.48 19.70
N HIS A 240 -1.17 2.76 20.66
CA HIS A 240 -0.74 2.88 22.05
C HIS A 240 -0.21 1.55 22.62
N LYS A 241 -0.85 0.43 22.28
CA LYS A 241 -0.38 -0.90 22.70
C LYS A 241 0.95 -1.26 22.07
N LEU A 242 1.13 -1.01 20.77
CA LEU A 242 2.39 -1.27 20.09
C LEU A 242 3.50 -0.34 20.60
N GLU A 243 3.20 0.93 20.90
CA GLU A 243 4.16 1.87 21.52
C GLU A 243 4.69 1.34 22.87
N GLN A 244 3.86 0.66 23.66
CA GLN A 244 4.30 0.02 24.91
C GLN A 244 5.26 -1.16 24.69
N VAL A 245 5.16 -1.84 23.55
CA VAL A 245 5.98 -3.01 23.19
C VAL A 245 7.29 -2.58 22.54
N TYR A 246 7.23 -1.69 21.54
CA TYR A 246 8.38 -1.29 20.72
C TYR A 246 9.02 0.03 21.19
N GLY A 247 8.42 0.76 22.12
CA GLY A 247 8.94 2.02 22.63
C GLY A 247 8.65 3.24 21.74
N SER A 248 8.83 4.42 22.33
CA SER A 248 8.54 5.71 21.69
C SER A 248 9.53 6.12 20.59
N GLU A 249 10.67 5.41 20.48
CA GLU A 249 11.65 5.63 19.42
C GLU A 249 11.18 5.07 18.07
N HIS A 250 10.42 3.97 18.10
CA HIS A 250 9.92 3.28 16.92
C HIS A 250 8.47 3.63 16.56
N ILE A 251 7.67 4.10 17.53
CA ILE A 251 6.27 4.45 17.33
C ILE A 251 5.97 5.79 18.00
N SER A 252 5.53 6.78 17.21
CA SER A 252 5.05 8.06 17.74
C SER A 252 3.61 7.94 18.25
N SER A 253 3.34 8.49 19.43
CA SER A 253 1.99 8.55 20.02
C SER A 253 0.95 9.30 19.17
N THR A 254 1.38 10.12 18.20
CA THR A 254 0.50 10.85 17.27
C THR A 254 0.68 10.47 15.80
N GLY A 255 1.68 9.67 15.47
CA GLY A 255 2.05 9.34 14.08
C GLY A 255 1.28 8.15 13.51
N CYS A 256 1.59 7.81 12.25
CA CYS A 256 1.18 6.57 11.61
C CYS A 256 1.83 5.33 12.26
N LEU A 257 1.31 4.14 11.98
CA LEU A 257 1.89 2.86 12.39
C LEU A 257 2.96 2.39 11.39
N PRO A 258 4.14 1.92 11.82
CA PRO A 258 5.12 1.33 10.90
C PRO A 258 4.59 0.06 10.21
N ALA A 259 4.69 0.00 8.88
CA ALA A 259 4.04 -1.04 8.06
C ALA A 259 4.47 -2.49 8.38
N HIS A 260 5.68 -2.69 8.87
CA HIS A 260 6.24 -4.01 9.19
C HIS A 260 5.77 -4.56 10.55
N LEU A 261 5.04 -3.78 11.36
CA LEU A 261 4.61 -4.16 12.71
C LEU A 261 3.13 -4.55 12.80
N LEU A 262 2.50 -4.87 11.67
CA LEU A 262 1.05 -5.01 11.57
C LEU A 262 0.53 -6.46 11.61
N GLY A 263 1.39 -7.43 11.91
CA GLY A 263 1.01 -8.83 12.10
C GLY A 263 1.04 -9.70 10.84
N ASP A 264 1.23 -9.12 9.66
CA ASP A 264 1.54 -9.85 8.42
C ASP A 264 2.52 -9.04 7.54
N MET A 265 2.84 -9.55 6.35
CA MET A 265 3.81 -8.94 5.41
C MET A 265 3.37 -7.56 4.88
N TRP A 266 2.09 -7.22 4.90
CA TRP A 266 1.53 -6.02 4.26
C TRP A 266 0.71 -5.12 5.19
N GLY A 267 0.35 -5.62 6.37
CA GLY A 267 -0.70 -5.10 7.23
C GLY A 267 -2.10 -5.29 6.64
N ARG A 268 -2.36 -6.42 5.97
CA ARG A 268 -3.69 -6.73 5.42
C ARG A 268 -4.68 -7.04 6.54
N PHE A 269 -4.26 -7.87 7.50
CA PHE A 269 -5.03 -8.21 8.69
C PHE A 269 -4.21 -7.95 9.94
N TRP A 270 -4.84 -7.44 11.00
CA TRP A 270 -4.17 -7.18 12.28
C TRP A 270 -4.39 -8.30 13.29
N THR A 271 -4.92 -9.46 12.85
CA THR A 271 -5.29 -10.60 13.70
C THR A 271 -4.16 -11.04 14.62
N ASN A 272 -2.94 -11.13 14.08
CA ASN A 272 -1.76 -11.56 14.81
C ASN A 272 -1.28 -10.54 15.87
N LEU A 273 -1.82 -9.31 15.87
CA LEU A 273 -1.58 -8.33 16.94
C LEU A 273 -2.42 -8.60 18.18
N TYR A 274 -3.35 -9.54 18.15
CA TYR A 274 -4.25 -9.80 19.28
C TYR A 274 -3.49 -10.12 20.58
N ALA A 275 -2.43 -10.91 20.51
CA ALA A 275 -1.59 -11.24 21.67
C ALA A 275 -0.97 -9.99 22.33
N LEU A 276 -0.62 -8.97 21.54
CA LEU A 276 -0.03 -7.71 22.02
C LEU A 276 -1.08 -6.68 22.44
N THR A 277 -2.30 -6.81 21.94
CA THR A 277 -3.35 -5.78 22.05
C THR A 277 -4.53 -6.22 22.90
N VAL A 278 -4.54 -7.43 23.45
CA VAL A 278 -5.62 -7.96 24.29
C VAL A 278 -5.96 -7.00 25.46
N PRO A 279 -7.22 -6.59 25.62
CA PRO A 279 -7.66 -5.69 26.70
C PRO A 279 -7.54 -6.32 28.08
N TYR A 280 -8.03 -7.56 28.22
CA TYR A 280 -8.10 -8.28 29.49
C TYR A 280 -7.37 -9.63 29.38
N PRO A 281 -6.03 -9.66 29.50
CA PRO A 281 -5.21 -10.87 29.33
C PRO A 281 -5.42 -11.92 30.41
N ALA A 282 -5.99 -11.56 31.56
CA ALA A 282 -6.29 -12.50 32.65
C ALA A 282 -7.52 -13.37 32.36
N LYS A 283 -8.33 -13.00 31.36
CA LYS A 283 -9.49 -13.78 30.94
C LYS A 283 -9.06 -14.88 29.96
N PRO A 284 -9.68 -16.07 30.02
CA PRO A 284 -9.40 -17.12 29.05
C PRO A 284 -9.72 -16.63 27.64
N ASN A 285 -8.82 -16.92 26.70
CA ASN A 285 -9.06 -16.67 25.29
C ASN A 285 -10.18 -17.60 24.79
N ILE A 286 -11.01 -17.14 23.86
CA ILE A 286 -12.06 -17.97 23.21
C ILE A 286 -11.41 -18.86 22.12
N ASP A 287 -10.09 -19.06 22.19
CA ASP A 287 -9.38 -19.95 21.30
C ASP A 287 -9.54 -21.40 21.76
N VAL A 288 -10.33 -22.15 21.00
CA VAL A 288 -10.67 -23.55 21.28
C VAL A 288 -9.62 -24.54 20.73
N THR A 289 -8.51 -24.07 20.17
CA THR A 289 -7.44 -24.93 19.62
C THR A 289 -6.97 -25.98 20.61
N SER A 290 -6.71 -25.59 21.86
CA SER A 290 -6.26 -26.52 22.91
C SER A 290 -7.34 -27.56 23.25
N ALA A 291 -8.60 -27.15 23.33
CA ALA A 291 -9.71 -28.05 23.59
C ALA A 291 -9.94 -29.07 22.46
N MET A 292 -9.77 -28.64 21.20
CA MET A 292 -9.83 -29.52 20.03
C MET A 292 -8.72 -30.58 20.08
N LEU A 293 -7.49 -30.18 20.41
CA LEU A 293 -6.35 -31.09 20.57
C LEU A 293 -6.57 -32.09 21.72
N GLU A 294 -7.01 -31.63 22.89
CA GLU A 294 -7.30 -32.48 24.05
C GLU A 294 -8.40 -33.51 23.75
N LYS A 295 -9.40 -33.13 22.95
CA LYS A 295 -10.50 -34.00 22.51
C LYS A 295 -10.15 -34.82 21.27
N ASN A 296 -8.91 -34.79 20.80
CA ASN A 296 -8.42 -35.51 19.62
C ASN A 296 -9.24 -35.25 18.36
N TRP A 297 -9.60 -34.00 18.09
CA TRP A 297 -10.20 -33.61 16.81
C TRP A 297 -9.19 -33.79 15.68
N ASP A 298 -9.68 -34.24 14.53
CA ASP A 298 -8.94 -34.29 13.27
C ASP A 298 -9.63 -33.41 12.21
N ALA A 299 -9.03 -33.29 11.03
CA ALA A 299 -9.59 -32.50 9.93
C ALA A 299 -11.00 -33.00 9.54
N ILE A 300 -11.25 -34.31 9.51
CA ILE A 300 -12.56 -34.86 9.16
C ILE A 300 -13.62 -34.42 10.18
N LYS A 301 -13.30 -34.44 11.47
CA LYS A 301 -14.20 -33.98 12.53
C LYS A 301 -14.53 -32.50 12.40
N ILE A 302 -13.57 -31.67 12.02
CA ILE A 302 -13.76 -30.24 11.74
C ILE A 302 -14.77 -30.05 10.60
N PHE A 303 -14.55 -30.67 9.44
CA PHE A 303 -15.46 -30.54 8.30
C PHE A 303 -16.83 -31.17 8.57
N LYS A 304 -16.92 -32.24 9.36
CA LYS A 304 -18.20 -32.83 9.78
C LYS A 304 -18.97 -31.93 10.74
N ALA A 305 -18.29 -31.14 11.58
CA ALA A 305 -18.93 -30.13 12.40
C ALA A 305 -19.50 -28.99 11.53
N ALA A 306 -18.76 -28.56 10.50
CA ALA A 306 -19.26 -27.60 9.52
C ALA A 306 -20.48 -28.13 8.76
N GLU A 307 -20.43 -29.37 8.24
CA GLU A 307 -21.58 -29.99 7.55
C GLU A 307 -22.82 -30.06 8.46
N ALA A 308 -22.63 -30.42 9.73
CA ALA A 308 -23.73 -30.45 10.70
C ALA A 308 -24.34 -29.06 10.97
N PHE A 309 -23.53 -28.00 10.95
CA PHE A 309 -24.01 -26.62 11.08
C PHE A 309 -24.91 -26.24 9.90
N PHE A 310 -24.49 -26.48 8.65
CA PHE A 310 -25.29 -26.19 7.46
C PHE A 310 -26.58 -27.02 7.40
N PHE A 311 -26.49 -28.31 7.74
CA PHE A 311 -27.66 -29.16 7.85
C PHE A 311 -28.67 -28.64 8.90
N SER A 312 -28.19 -28.09 10.02
CA SER A 312 -29.05 -27.58 11.10
C SER A 312 -29.93 -26.40 10.66
N ILE A 313 -29.48 -25.60 9.69
CA ILE A 313 -30.24 -24.48 9.13
C ILE A 313 -31.12 -24.89 7.94
N GLY A 314 -31.10 -26.17 7.55
CA GLY A 314 -31.92 -26.70 6.46
C GLY A 314 -31.30 -26.57 5.07
N LEU A 315 -29.98 -26.45 5.00
CA LEU A 315 -29.23 -26.65 3.76
C LEU A 315 -28.91 -28.14 3.54
N ASP A 316 -28.30 -28.46 2.41
CA ASP A 316 -28.13 -29.84 1.95
C ASP A 316 -26.87 -30.47 2.61
N ASN A 317 -26.76 -31.80 2.67
CA ASN A 317 -25.51 -32.43 3.10
C ASN A 317 -24.49 -32.40 1.96
N MET A 318 -23.20 -32.46 2.28
CA MET A 318 -22.16 -32.58 1.26
C MET A 318 -22.32 -33.87 0.47
N THR A 319 -21.93 -33.83 -0.82
CA THR A 319 -22.05 -34.99 -1.71
C THR A 319 -21.07 -36.10 -1.32
N GLU A 320 -21.34 -37.34 -1.73
CA GLU A 320 -20.40 -38.46 -1.52
C GLU A 320 -19.06 -38.17 -2.21
N GLY A 321 -19.11 -37.65 -3.44
CA GLY A 321 -17.92 -37.24 -4.21
C GLY A 321 -17.09 -36.14 -3.54
N PHE A 322 -17.71 -35.26 -2.75
CA PHE A 322 -16.98 -34.25 -1.96
C PHE A 322 -16.05 -34.92 -0.95
N TRP A 323 -16.56 -35.89 -0.17
CA TRP A 323 -15.78 -36.57 0.86
C TRP A 323 -14.71 -37.50 0.26
N GLU A 324 -14.98 -38.09 -0.90
CA GLU A 324 -14.02 -38.98 -1.58
C GLU A 324 -12.88 -38.23 -2.27
N ASN A 325 -13.16 -37.07 -2.87
CA ASN A 325 -12.22 -36.40 -3.78
C ASN A 325 -11.54 -35.16 -3.19
N SER A 326 -12.01 -34.62 -2.06
CA SER A 326 -11.41 -33.44 -1.43
C SER A 326 -10.05 -33.73 -0.80
N MET A 327 -9.17 -32.74 -0.81
CA MET A 327 -7.88 -32.77 -0.11
C MET A 327 -8.00 -31.96 1.18
N LEU A 328 -8.45 -32.61 2.26
CA LEU A 328 -8.71 -31.96 3.55
C LEU A 328 -7.50 -31.96 4.49
N THR A 329 -6.41 -32.64 4.13
CA THR A 329 -5.16 -32.69 4.89
C THR A 329 -3.99 -32.65 3.92
N GLU A 330 -2.84 -32.14 4.39
CA GLU A 330 -1.60 -32.23 3.62
C GLU A 330 -1.21 -33.71 3.38
N PRO A 331 -0.93 -34.12 2.13
CA PRO A 331 -0.51 -35.49 1.86
C PRO A 331 0.84 -35.83 2.48
N THR A 332 0.98 -37.06 3.00
CA THR A 332 2.22 -37.54 3.65
C THR A 332 3.18 -38.25 2.69
N ASP A 333 2.86 -38.33 1.40
CA ASP A 333 3.61 -39.06 0.38
C ASP A 333 4.63 -38.18 -0.37
N ASN A 334 5.04 -37.06 0.22
CA ASN A 334 5.98 -36.08 -0.31
C ASN A 334 5.55 -35.40 -1.63
N ARG A 335 4.29 -35.52 -2.05
CA ARG A 335 3.80 -34.74 -3.19
C ARG A 335 3.74 -33.25 -2.80
N LYS A 336 4.15 -32.38 -3.71
CA LYS A 336 4.06 -30.93 -3.51
C LYS A 336 2.64 -30.48 -3.86
N VAL A 337 2.03 -29.68 -3.00
CA VAL A 337 0.65 -29.20 -3.18
C VAL A 337 0.57 -27.71 -2.88
N VAL A 338 -0.45 -27.05 -3.43
CA VAL A 338 -0.81 -25.68 -3.03
C VAL A 338 -1.71 -25.77 -1.79
N CYS A 339 -1.22 -25.34 -0.63
CA CYS A 339 -1.96 -25.48 0.64
C CYS A 339 -3.01 -24.40 0.91
N HIS A 340 -3.04 -23.32 0.14
CA HIS A 340 -4.04 -22.25 0.29
C HIS A 340 -5.48 -22.80 0.24
N PRO A 341 -6.34 -22.51 1.23
CA PRO A 341 -7.73 -22.97 1.26
C PRO A 341 -8.49 -22.50 0.01
N THR A 342 -9.19 -23.43 -0.65
CA THR A 342 -10.00 -23.13 -1.84
C THR A 342 -11.16 -24.13 -1.96
N ALA A 343 -12.36 -23.62 -2.23
CA ALA A 343 -13.53 -24.36 -2.67
C ALA A 343 -13.61 -24.43 -4.21
N TRP A 344 -13.98 -25.59 -4.74
CA TRP A 344 -13.99 -25.87 -6.18
C TRP A 344 -15.33 -26.46 -6.62
N ASP A 345 -16.01 -25.77 -7.52
CA ASP A 345 -17.03 -26.34 -8.41
C ASP A 345 -16.35 -26.75 -9.73
N LEU A 346 -16.11 -28.05 -9.93
CA LEU A 346 -15.54 -28.55 -11.18
C LEU A 346 -16.61 -28.65 -12.28
N GLY A 347 -17.89 -28.50 -11.93
CA GLY A 347 -19.05 -28.80 -12.77
C GLY A 347 -19.50 -30.25 -12.63
N LYS A 348 -20.66 -30.57 -13.21
CA LYS A 348 -21.29 -31.91 -13.17
C LYS A 348 -21.51 -32.45 -11.74
N ASN A 349 -21.81 -31.56 -10.80
CA ASN A 349 -22.00 -31.85 -9.38
C ASN A 349 -20.75 -32.44 -8.68
N ASP A 350 -19.55 -32.14 -9.17
CA ASP A 350 -18.28 -32.48 -8.53
C ASP A 350 -17.75 -31.26 -7.77
N TYR A 351 -17.95 -31.29 -6.45
CA TYR A 351 -17.59 -30.23 -5.52
C TYR A 351 -16.47 -30.70 -4.61
N ARG A 352 -15.43 -29.88 -4.41
CA ARG A 352 -14.25 -30.27 -3.63
C ARG A 352 -13.70 -29.12 -2.82
N ILE A 353 -13.07 -29.42 -1.69
CA ILE A 353 -12.23 -28.47 -0.95
C ILE A 353 -10.78 -28.94 -0.96
N LYS A 354 -9.86 -27.99 -1.18
CA LYS A 354 -8.42 -28.19 -1.09
C LYS A 354 -7.87 -27.29 0.02
N MET A 355 -7.55 -27.89 1.16
CA MET A 355 -7.05 -27.20 2.36
C MET A 355 -6.11 -28.12 3.16
N CYS A 356 -4.93 -27.61 3.51
CA CYS A 356 -3.99 -28.32 4.40
C CYS A 356 -4.37 -28.10 5.87
N THR A 357 -5.49 -28.68 6.29
CA THR A 357 -6.12 -28.41 7.58
C THR A 357 -5.26 -28.86 8.76
N LYS A 358 -5.01 -27.93 9.66
CA LYS A 358 -4.41 -28.11 10.98
C LYS A 358 -5.52 -28.06 12.04
N VAL A 359 -5.27 -28.68 13.19
CA VAL A 359 -6.23 -28.67 14.31
C VAL A 359 -6.10 -27.37 15.08
N THR A 360 -6.69 -26.30 14.54
CA THR A 360 -6.71 -24.95 15.13
C THR A 360 -8.11 -24.33 15.01
N MET A 361 -8.41 -23.33 15.85
CA MET A 361 -9.65 -22.56 15.75
C MET A 361 -9.75 -21.83 14.41
N ASP A 362 -8.66 -21.27 13.90
CA ASP A 362 -8.67 -20.53 12.65
C ASP A 362 -9.01 -21.44 11.45
N ASP A 363 -8.44 -22.66 11.42
CA ASP A 363 -8.79 -23.65 10.39
C ASP A 363 -10.20 -24.23 10.58
N PHE A 364 -10.70 -24.30 11.82
CA PHE A 364 -12.10 -24.64 12.10
C PHE A 364 -13.07 -23.61 11.50
N LEU A 365 -12.79 -22.32 11.66
CA LEU A 365 -13.59 -21.24 11.06
C LEU A 365 -13.43 -21.20 9.54
N THR A 366 -12.22 -21.45 9.03
CA THR A 366 -11.95 -21.53 7.60
C THR A 366 -12.70 -22.70 6.94
N ALA A 367 -12.82 -23.84 7.61
CA ALA A 367 -13.65 -24.95 7.11
C ALA A 367 -15.13 -24.57 6.96
N HIS A 368 -15.69 -23.77 7.89
CA HIS A 368 -17.05 -23.23 7.75
C HIS A 368 -17.14 -22.22 6.60
N HIS A 369 -16.11 -21.39 6.43
CA HIS A 369 -16.02 -20.44 5.33
C HIS A 369 -16.03 -21.15 3.97
N GLU A 370 -15.10 -22.07 3.74
CA GLU A 370 -14.95 -22.78 2.47
C GLU A 370 -16.14 -23.69 2.15
N MET A 371 -16.73 -24.34 3.17
CA MET A 371 -17.95 -25.12 2.96
C MET A 371 -19.16 -24.24 2.63
N GLY A 372 -19.18 -22.98 3.09
CA GLY A 372 -20.18 -22.00 2.68
C GLY A 372 -20.14 -21.68 1.18
N HIS A 373 -18.96 -21.69 0.56
CA HIS A 373 -18.83 -21.59 -0.90
C HIS A 373 -19.44 -22.81 -1.59
N ILE A 374 -19.14 -24.03 -1.10
CA ILE A 374 -19.68 -25.27 -1.67
C ILE A 374 -21.21 -25.33 -1.57
N GLU A 375 -21.79 -24.89 -0.46
CA GLU A 375 -23.25 -24.76 -0.33
C GLU A 375 -23.86 -23.78 -1.35
N TYR A 376 -23.15 -22.68 -1.63
CA TYR A 376 -23.57 -21.74 -2.67
C TYR A 376 -23.49 -22.39 -4.06
N ASP A 377 -22.37 -23.04 -4.37
CA ASP A 377 -22.14 -23.78 -5.62
C ASP A 377 -23.21 -24.85 -5.87
N MET A 378 -23.57 -25.59 -4.82
CA MET A 378 -24.63 -26.60 -4.86
C MET A 378 -26.00 -25.98 -5.08
N ALA A 379 -26.30 -24.85 -4.43
CA ALA A 379 -27.61 -24.20 -4.51
C ALA A 379 -27.94 -23.68 -5.93
N TYR A 380 -26.98 -23.08 -6.63
CA TYR A 380 -27.21 -22.59 -7.99
C TYR A 380 -26.89 -23.61 -9.09
N ALA A 381 -26.56 -24.86 -8.76
CA ALA A 381 -26.23 -25.90 -9.74
C ALA A 381 -27.31 -26.10 -10.82
N GLY A 382 -28.58 -25.83 -10.48
CA GLY A 382 -29.72 -25.86 -11.40
C GLY A 382 -29.75 -24.72 -12.43
N GLN A 383 -28.94 -23.68 -12.28
CA GLN A 383 -28.87 -22.56 -13.22
C GLN A 383 -28.13 -22.95 -14.51
N PRO A 384 -28.36 -22.24 -15.64
CA PRO A 384 -27.53 -22.36 -16.83
C PRO A 384 -26.05 -22.08 -16.52
N TYR A 385 -25.14 -22.75 -17.25
CA TYR A 385 -23.69 -22.71 -16.98
C TYR A 385 -23.13 -21.29 -16.77
N LEU A 386 -23.53 -20.32 -17.60
CA LEU A 386 -23.04 -18.94 -17.53
C LEU A 386 -23.57 -18.13 -16.32
N LEU A 387 -24.59 -18.64 -15.63
CA LEU A 387 -25.24 -18.01 -14.49
C LEU A 387 -24.90 -18.69 -13.16
N ARG A 388 -24.07 -19.75 -13.19
CA ARG A 388 -23.53 -20.45 -12.01
C ARG A 388 -22.36 -19.66 -11.41
N SER A 389 -22.70 -18.64 -10.64
CA SER A 389 -21.76 -17.82 -9.87
C SER A 389 -22.56 -17.00 -8.85
N GLY A 390 -21.87 -16.39 -7.89
CA GLY A 390 -22.49 -15.40 -7.01
C GLY A 390 -23.10 -14.22 -7.78
N ALA A 391 -24.07 -13.54 -7.17
CA ALA A 391 -24.76 -12.41 -7.83
C ALA A 391 -23.79 -11.29 -8.25
N ASN A 392 -22.74 -11.07 -7.46
CA ASN A 392 -21.51 -10.36 -7.81
C ASN A 392 -20.33 -10.99 -7.03
N GLU A 393 -19.11 -10.53 -7.26
CA GLU A 393 -17.90 -11.08 -6.64
C GLU A 393 -17.85 -10.97 -5.11
N GLY A 394 -18.59 -10.02 -4.51
CA GLY A 394 -18.66 -9.87 -3.05
C GLY A 394 -19.64 -10.82 -2.36
N PHE A 395 -20.62 -11.38 -3.09
CA PHE A 395 -21.65 -12.26 -2.50
C PHE A 395 -21.10 -13.61 -2.11
N HIS A 396 -20.30 -14.23 -2.98
CA HIS A 396 -19.73 -15.56 -2.75
C HIS A 396 -18.92 -15.56 -1.44
N GLU A 397 -18.01 -14.59 -1.38
CA GLU A 397 -17.14 -14.26 -0.27
C GLU A 397 -17.93 -13.91 1.02
N ALA A 398 -19.04 -13.19 0.94
CA ALA A 398 -19.87 -12.86 2.11
C ALA A 398 -20.60 -14.07 2.70
N VAL A 399 -21.02 -15.03 1.87
CA VAL A 399 -21.72 -16.24 2.33
C VAL A 399 -20.80 -17.11 3.17
N GLY A 400 -19.52 -17.27 2.80
CA GLY A 400 -18.57 -17.99 3.65
C GLY A 400 -18.39 -17.34 5.03
N GLU A 401 -18.31 -16.00 5.09
CA GLU A 401 -18.07 -15.29 6.35
C GLU A 401 -19.22 -15.27 7.35
N ILE A 402 -20.47 -15.28 6.89
CA ILE A 402 -21.59 -15.34 7.84
C ILE A 402 -21.60 -16.66 8.64
N MET A 403 -21.04 -17.71 8.06
CA MET A 403 -20.91 -19.02 8.70
C MET A 403 -19.80 -19.01 9.74
N SER A 404 -18.64 -18.44 9.39
CA SER A 404 -17.53 -18.25 10.32
C SER A 404 -17.95 -17.40 11.53
N LEU A 405 -18.71 -16.33 11.31
CA LEU A 405 -19.22 -15.45 12.39
C LEU A 405 -20.12 -16.19 13.38
N SER A 406 -21.02 -17.03 12.88
CA SER A 406 -21.94 -17.80 13.74
C SER A 406 -21.21 -18.93 14.48
N ALA A 407 -20.29 -19.62 13.78
CA ALA A 407 -19.48 -20.70 14.34
C ALA A 407 -18.48 -20.23 15.41
N ALA A 408 -18.02 -18.98 15.32
CA ALA A 408 -17.09 -18.39 16.30
C ALA A 408 -17.76 -17.98 17.63
N THR A 409 -19.09 -18.01 17.72
CA THR A 409 -19.79 -17.55 18.93
C THR A 409 -19.56 -18.51 20.11
N PRO A 410 -19.40 -18.00 21.34
CA PRO A 410 -19.27 -18.85 22.53
C PRO A 410 -20.47 -19.81 22.71
N GLN A 411 -21.67 -19.40 22.28
CA GLN A 411 -22.86 -20.25 22.32
C GLN A 411 -22.71 -21.47 21.42
N HIS A 412 -22.25 -21.28 20.19
CA HIS A 412 -21.99 -22.37 19.25
C HIS A 412 -20.88 -23.30 19.76
N LEU A 413 -19.75 -22.73 20.23
CA LEU A 413 -18.61 -23.50 20.73
C LEU A 413 -18.98 -24.35 21.98
N LYS A 414 -19.87 -23.85 22.84
CA LYS A 414 -20.44 -24.65 23.95
C LYS A 414 -21.29 -25.82 23.44
N SER A 415 -22.07 -25.62 22.39
CA SER A 415 -22.90 -26.68 21.81
C SER A 415 -22.08 -27.83 21.23
N LEU A 416 -20.85 -27.53 20.78
CA LEU A 416 -19.87 -28.50 20.30
C LEU A 416 -18.99 -29.12 21.40
N ASP A 417 -19.24 -28.78 22.68
CA ASP A 417 -18.43 -29.21 23.82
C ASP A 417 -16.94 -28.82 23.67
N LEU A 418 -16.65 -27.72 22.96
CA LEU A 418 -15.31 -27.14 22.81
C LEU A 418 -15.01 -26.06 23.86
N LEU A 419 -16.05 -25.59 24.54
CA LEU A 419 -15.97 -24.54 25.54
C LEU A 419 -16.77 -24.95 26.77
N GLU A 420 -16.16 -24.84 27.95
CA GLU A 420 -16.72 -25.34 29.21
C GLU A 420 -18.12 -24.76 29.49
N PRO A 421 -19.10 -25.57 29.94
CA PRO A 421 -20.44 -25.09 30.27
C PRO A 421 -20.44 -23.99 31.33
N THR A 422 -19.43 -23.99 32.22
CA THR A 422 -19.25 -23.00 33.29
C THR A 422 -18.65 -21.68 32.80
N PHE A 423 -18.19 -21.59 31.55
CA PHE A 423 -17.68 -20.35 30.99
C PHE A 423 -18.78 -19.29 31.03
N GLN A 424 -18.51 -18.19 31.73
CA GLN A 424 -19.41 -17.05 31.77
C GLN A 424 -18.98 -16.06 30.71
N ASP A 425 -19.93 -15.73 29.85
CA ASP A 425 -19.79 -14.67 28.85
C ASP A 425 -20.04 -13.35 29.56
N ASP A 426 -18.96 -12.70 29.99
CA ASP A 426 -18.96 -11.41 30.67
C ASP A 426 -18.48 -10.28 29.74
N GLU A 427 -18.73 -9.03 30.15
CA GLU A 427 -18.38 -7.85 29.34
C GLU A 427 -16.89 -7.80 28.95
N GLU A 428 -15.98 -8.31 29.79
CA GLU A 428 -14.55 -8.31 29.49
C GLU A 428 -14.21 -9.33 28.39
N THR A 429 -14.80 -10.53 28.45
CA THR A 429 -14.67 -11.55 27.40
C THR A 429 -15.32 -11.13 26.08
N GLU A 430 -16.44 -10.41 26.13
CA GLU A 430 -17.10 -9.83 24.95
C GLU A 430 -16.20 -8.81 24.25
N ILE A 431 -15.57 -7.91 25.02
CA ILE A 431 -14.65 -6.93 24.47
C ILE A 431 -13.39 -7.58 23.88
N ASN A 432 -12.86 -8.62 24.52
CA ASN A 432 -11.76 -9.41 23.96
C ASN A 432 -12.16 -10.04 22.61
N PHE A 433 -13.35 -10.67 22.53
CA PHE A 433 -13.88 -11.24 21.29
C PHE A 433 -14.04 -10.20 20.19
N LEU A 434 -14.74 -9.10 20.49
CA LEU A 434 -15.00 -8.04 19.53
C LEU A 434 -13.71 -7.39 19.05
N LEU A 435 -12.71 -7.21 19.91
CA LEU A 435 -11.41 -6.70 19.47
C LEU A 435 -10.74 -7.68 18.50
N LYS A 436 -10.70 -8.99 18.80
CA LYS A 436 -10.14 -10.00 17.88
C LYS A 436 -10.82 -9.93 16.51
N GLN A 437 -12.16 -9.84 16.50
CA GLN A 437 -12.92 -9.68 15.26
C GLN A 437 -12.61 -8.35 14.54
N ALA A 438 -12.49 -7.23 15.28
CA ALA A 438 -12.22 -5.92 14.70
C ALA A 438 -10.82 -5.84 14.08
N LEU A 439 -9.81 -6.50 14.66
CA LEU A 439 -8.47 -6.56 14.09
C LEU A 439 -8.45 -7.25 12.71
N THR A 440 -9.27 -8.28 12.50
CA THR A 440 -9.44 -8.93 11.19
C THR A 440 -10.32 -8.11 10.25
N ILE A 441 -11.52 -7.74 10.72
CA ILE A 441 -12.59 -7.21 9.88
C ILE A 441 -12.44 -5.71 9.65
N VAL A 442 -12.31 -4.92 10.72
CA VAL A 442 -12.21 -3.46 10.62
C VAL A 442 -10.81 -3.03 10.20
N GLY A 443 -9.77 -3.74 10.67
CA GLY A 443 -8.36 -3.48 10.34
C GLY A 443 -8.06 -3.56 8.84
N THR A 444 -8.71 -4.49 8.11
CA THR A 444 -8.48 -4.68 6.67
C THR A 444 -9.22 -3.67 5.77
N MET A 445 -10.30 -3.06 6.26
CA MET A 445 -11.19 -2.23 5.42
C MET A 445 -10.47 -1.04 4.76
N PRO A 446 -9.68 -0.21 5.50
CA PRO A 446 -8.94 0.88 4.87
C PRO A 446 -7.82 0.38 3.95
N PHE A 447 -7.19 -0.74 4.28
CA PHE A 447 -6.17 -1.37 3.43
C PHE A 447 -6.77 -1.74 2.06
N THR A 448 -7.90 -2.46 2.08
CA THR A 448 -8.59 -2.92 0.87
C THR A 448 -9.12 -1.78 0.03
N TYR A 449 -9.75 -0.78 0.66
CA TYR A 449 -10.23 0.42 -0.03
C TYR A 449 -9.08 1.19 -0.70
N MET A 450 -8.00 1.46 0.04
CA MET A 450 -6.86 2.22 -0.47
C MET A 450 -6.18 1.50 -1.64
N LEU A 451 -5.99 0.18 -1.54
CA LEU A 451 -5.34 -0.61 -2.60
C LEU A 451 -6.12 -0.54 -3.92
N GLU A 452 -7.44 -0.73 -3.88
CA GLU A 452 -8.26 -0.64 -5.11
C GLU A 452 -8.35 0.78 -5.64
N LYS A 453 -8.45 1.78 -4.76
CA LYS A 453 -8.44 3.17 -5.19
C LYS A 453 -7.15 3.50 -5.94
N TRP A 454 -5.99 3.05 -5.43
CA TRP A 454 -4.70 3.22 -6.12
C TRP A 454 -4.71 2.54 -7.50
N ARG A 455 -5.17 1.28 -7.59
CA ARG A 455 -5.27 0.55 -8.88
C ARG A 455 -6.19 1.25 -9.87
N TRP A 456 -7.38 1.71 -9.45
CA TRP A 456 -8.30 2.45 -10.31
C TRP A 456 -7.71 3.77 -10.81
N MET A 457 -6.92 4.47 -9.98
CA MET A 457 -6.22 5.68 -10.40
C MET A 457 -5.07 5.38 -11.39
N VAL A 458 -4.32 4.30 -11.17
CA VAL A 458 -3.28 3.83 -12.10
C VAL A 458 -3.86 3.42 -13.45
N PHE A 459 -4.92 2.61 -13.47
CA PHE A 459 -5.55 2.19 -14.73
C PHE A 459 -6.15 3.36 -15.52
N ARG A 460 -6.74 4.34 -14.83
CA ARG A 460 -7.22 5.60 -15.44
C ARG A 460 -6.10 6.52 -15.95
N GLY A 461 -4.86 6.28 -15.53
CA GLY A 461 -3.72 7.14 -15.85
C GLY A 461 -3.70 8.46 -15.06
N GLU A 462 -4.39 8.53 -13.92
CA GLU A 462 -4.34 9.68 -13.00
C GLU A 462 -3.01 9.73 -12.24
N ILE A 463 -2.38 8.57 -12.02
CA ILE A 463 -1.05 8.45 -11.43
C ILE A 463 -0.07 8.00 -12.53
N THR A 464 0.94 8.82 -12.78
CA THR A 464 1.98 8.51 -13.78
C THR A 464 2.94 7.44 -13.27
N THR A 465 3.61 6.72 -14.18
CA THR A 465 4.58 5.68 -13.79
C THR A 465 5.77 6.24 -13.03
N GLN A 466 6.02 7.55 -13.00
CA GLN A 466 7.07 8.17 -12.18
C GLN A 466 6.59 8.54 -10.75
N GLU A 467 5.33 8.26 -10.43
CA GLU A 467 4.71 8.66 -9.15
C GLU A 467 3.97 7.51 -8.46
N TRP A 468 4.13 6.27 -8.95
CA TRP A 468 3.44 5.09 -8.44
C TRP A 468 3.76 4.82 -6.96
N THR A 469 5.04 4.70 -6.62
CA THR A 469 5.48 4.43 -5.25
C THR A 469 5.20 5.62 -4.35
N LYS A 470 5.39 6.84 -4.85
CA LYS A 470 5.06 8.07 -4.11
C LYS A 470 3.58 8.12 -3.71
N GLN A 471 2.67 8.05 -4.69
CA GLN A 471 1.23 8.13 -4.43
C GLN A 471 0.74 6.97 -3.57
N TRP A 472 1.32 5.77 -3.75
CA TRP A 472 1.01 4.62 -2.88
C TRP A 472 1.26 4.93 -1.40
N TRP A 473 2.44 5.47 -1.06
CA TRP A 473 2.80 5.77 0.33
C TRP A 473 2.07 7.00 0.89
N GLU A 474 1.77 8.01 0.07
CA GLU A 474 0.88 9.10 0.45
C GLU A 474 -0.52 8.58 0.82
N MET A 475 -1.11 7.74 -0.02
CA MET A 475 -2.42 7.14 0.23
C MET A 475 -2.41 6.19 1.44
N LYS A 476 -1.34 5.40 1.64
CA LYS A 476 -1.14 4.57 2.84
C LYS A 476 -1.14 5.40 4.12
N ARG A 477 -0.43 6.52 4.12
CA ARG A 477 -0.35 7.43 5.27
C ARG A 477 -1.68 8.12 5.51
N ASP A 478 -2.35 8.61 4.46
CA ASP A 478 -3.58 9.40 4.59
C ASP A 478 -4.80 8.55 4.94
N ILE A 479 -4.99 7.41 4.28
CA ILE A 479 -6.20 6.59 4.39
C ILE A 479 -6.05 5.52 5.48
N VAL A 480 -4.92 4.82 5.51
CA VAL A 480 -4.68 3.69 6.42
C VAL A 480 -3.97 4.13 7.70
N GLY A 481 -3.31 5.29 7.71
CA GLY A 481 -2.52 5.70 8.87
C GLY A 481 -1.32 4.81 9.10
N VAL A 482 -0.73 4.29 8.02
CA VAL A 482 0.43 3.41 8.02
C VAL A 482 1.57 4.05 7.24
N VAL A 483 2.78 3.97 7.79
CA VAL A 483 4.00 4.57 7.24
C VAL A 483 5.03 3.50 6.89
N GLU A 484 5.70 3.68 5.77
CA GLU A 484 6.87 2.89 5.39
C GLU A 484 8.00 3.06 6.41
N PRO A 485 8.65 1.97 6.84
CA PRO A 485 9.76 2.04 7.77
C PRO A 485 11.07 2.50 7.12
N VAL A 486 11.16 2.46 5.79
CA VAL A 486 12.29 2.90 4.97
C VAL A 486 11.70 3.57 3.72
N PRO A 487 12.25 4.70 3.24
CA PRO A 487 11.72 5.37 2.04
C PRO A 487 11.98 4.54 0.77
N HIS A 488 10.95 4.34 -0.05
CA HIS A 488 11.05 3.62 -1.33
C HIS A 488 10.97 4.59 -2.50
N ASP A 489 11.80 4.36 -3.53
CA ASP A 489 11.76 5.09 -4.78
C ASP A 489 10.93 4.35 -5.85
N GLU A 490 10.91 4.88 -7.07
CA GLU A 490 10.14 4.31 -8.17
C GLU A 490 10.75 3.02 -8.75
N THR A 491 11.87 2.53 -8.22
CA THR A 491 12.37 1.18 -8.58
C THR A 491 11.55 0.07 -7.92
N TYR A 492 10.84 0.38 -6.84
CA TYR A 492 9.99 -0.56 -6.12
C TYR A 492 8.60 -0.70 -6.76
N CYS A 493 7.95 -1.83 -6.52
CA CYS A 493 6.52 -2.03 -6.78
C CYS A 493 5.87 -2.72 -5.58
N ASP A 494 5.79 -2.00 -4.47
CA ASP A 494 5.22 -2.52 -3.21
C ASP A 494 3.80 -3.09 -3.35
N PRO A 495 2.89 -2.51 -4.17
CA PRO A 495 1.57 -3.11 -4.41
C PRO A 495 1.67 -4.51 -5.04
N ALA A 496 2.57 -4.70 -6.02
CA ALA A 496 2.75 -5.97 -6.71
C ALA A 496 3.48 -7.03 -5.85
N ALA A 497 4.01 -6.66 -4.69
CA ALA A 497 4.53 -7.61 -3.71
C ALA A 497 3.40 -8.35 -2.94
N LEU A 498 2.12 -8.15 -3.29
CA LEU A 498 0.94 -8.82 -2.74
C LEU A 498 0.31 -9.76 -3.79
N PHE A 499 -0.12 -10.94 -3.36
CA PHE A 499 -0.62 -12.02 -4.22
C PHE A 499 -1.64 -11.57 -5.27
N HIS A 500 -2.74 -10.94 -4.85
CA HIS A 500 -3.84 -10.50 -5.71
C HIS A 500 -3.42 -9.52 -6.79
N VAL A 501 -2.45 -8.65 -6.50
CA VAL A 501 -1.93 -7.68 -7.46
C VAL A 501 -1.03 -8.38 -8.48
N ALA A 502 -0.13 -9.27 -8.03
CA ALA A 502 0.75 -10.05 -8.90
C ALA A 502 0.02 -11.09 -9.76
N ASN A 503 -1.18 -11.54 -9.34
CA ASN A 503 -1.96 -12.60 -9.99
C ASN A 503 -3.28 -12.09 -10.60
N ASP A 504 -3.41 -10.79 -10.86
CA ASP A 504 -4.54 -10.20 -11.62
C ASP A 504 -5.94 -10.46 -11.01
N TYR A 505 -6.05 -10.39 -9.68
CA TYR A 505 -7.35 -10.49 -9.01
C TYR A 505 -7.86 -9.11 -8.57
N SER A 506 -9.15 -8.83 -8.84
CA SER A 506 -9.86 -7.70 -8.22
C SER A 506 -9.85 -7.83 -6.70
N PHE A 507 -9.63 -6.73 -6.00
CA PHE A 507 -9.54 -6.71 -4.55
C PHE A 507 -10.78 -6.07 -3.88
N ILE A 508 -11.65 -5.38 -4.63
CA ILE A 508 -12.82 -4.70 -4.07
C ILE A 508 -13.89 -5.68 -3.54
N ARG A 509 -13.86 -6.93 -4.04
CA ARG A 509 -14.64 -8.06 -3.50
C ARG A 509 -14.54 -8.19 -1.98
N TYR A 510 -13.36 -8.00 -1.38
CA TYR A 510 -13.19 -8.14 0.07
C TYR A 510 -13.85 -7.00 0.86
N TYR A 511 -13.86 -5.80 0.30
CA TYR A 511 -14.53 -4.65 0.91
C TYR A 511 -16.05 -4.83 0.88
N THR A 512 -16.59 -5.12 -0.32
CA THR A 512 -18.03 -5.30 -0.50
C THR A 512 -18.57 -6.53 0.23
N ARG A 513 -17.85 -7.66 0.20
CA ARG A 513 -18.12 -8.83 1.06
C ARG A 513 -18.33 -8.43 2.51
N THR A 514 -17.42 -7.61 3.04
CA THR A 514 -17.43 -7.25 4.46
C THR A 514 -18.66 -6.40 4.81
N ILE A 515 -19.17 -5.61 3.87
CA ILE A 515 -20.45 -4.91 4.08
C ILE A 515 -21.62 -5.90 4.01
N TYR A 516 -21.67 -6.72 2.96
CA TYR A 516 -22.74 -7.69 2.75
C TYR A 516 -22.86 -8.71 3.88
N GLN A 517 -21.74 -9.19 4.44
CA GLN A 517 -21.78 -10.20 5.51
C GLN A 517 -22.58 -9.72 6.72
N PHE A 518 -22.47 -8.44 7.12
CA PHE A 518 -23.23 -7.93 8.25
C PHE A 518 -24.68 -7.58 7.88
N GLN A 519 -24.94 -7.16 6.65
CA GLN A 519 -26.33 -7.01 6.17
C GLN A 519 -27.04 -8.38 6.17
N PHE A 520 -26.39 -9.43 5.70
CA PHE A 520 -26.91 -10.80 5.73
C PHE A 520 -27.05 -11.29 7.17
N GLN A 521 -26.02 -11.15 8.00
CA GLN A 521 -26.07 -11.59 9.41
C GLN A 521 -27.24 -10.92 10.13
N GLU A 522 -27.42 -9.61 10.03
CA GLU A 522 -28.53 -8.91 10.69
C GLU A 522 -29.90 -9.42 10.19
N ALA A 523 -30.04 -9.65 8.88
CA ALA A 523 -31.27 -10.16 8.29
C ALA A 523 -31.59 -11.61 8.68
N LEU A 524 -30.57 -12.46 8.80
CA LEU A 524 -30.70 -13.86 9.20
C LEU A 524 -30.95 -14.00 10.70
N CYS A 525 -30.29 -13.19 11.53
CA CYS A 525 -30.53 -13.12 12.98
C CYS A 525 -31.95 -12.66 13.31
N LYS A 526 -32.49 -11.68 12.56
CA LYS A 526 -33.91 -11.30 12.64
C LYS A 526 -34.83 -12.47 12.28
N ALA A 527 -34.50 -13.24 11.25
CA ALA A 527 -35.27 -14.43 10.86
C ALA A 527 -35.16 -15.57 11.89
N ALA A 528 -34.05 -15.65 12.63
CA ALA A 528 -33.86 -16.57 13.76
C ALA A 528 -34.50 -16.09 15.07
N ASN A 529 -35.21 -14.96 15.07
CA ASN A 529 -35.81 -14.34 16.26
C ASN A 529 -34.81 -14.01 17.39
N HIS A 530 -33.57 -13.65 17.03
CA HIS A 530 -32.56 -13.21 18.00
C HIS A 530 -32.92 -11.82 18.55
N THR A 531 -32.85 -11.65 19.87
CA THR A 531 -33.21 -10.40 20.58
C THR A 531 -32.04 -9.70 21.26
N GLY A 532 -30.84 -10.30 21.25
CA GLY A 532 -29.64 -9.76 21.90
C GLY A 532 -28.74 -8.93 20.96
N PRO A 533 -27.53 -8.57 21.42
CA PRO A 533 -26.52 -7.94 20.57
C PRO A 533 -26.20 -8.80 19.33
N LEU A 534 -25.98 -8.17 18.18
CA LEU A 534 -25.79 -8.88 16.91
C LEU A 534 -24.59 -9.84 16.93
N HIS A 535 -23.51 -9.49 17.64
CA HIS A 535 -22.31 -10.32 17.74
C HIS A 535 -22.48 -11.61 18.56
N LYS A 536 -23.60 -11.76 19.28
CA LYS A 536 -23.96 -13.00 19.99
C LYS A 536 -24.95 -13.86 19.23
N CYS A 537 -25.34 -13.43 18.03
CA CYS A 537 -26.30 -14.18 17.23
C CYS A 537 -25.65 -15.46 16.69
N ASP A 538 -26.33 -16.58 16.91
CA ASP A 538 -26.05 -17.87 16.31
C ASP A 538 -27.29 -18.32 15.54
N ILE A 539 -27.14 -18.57 14.24
CA ILE A 539 -28.24 -19.02 13.36
C ILE A 539 -28.45 -20.53 13.38
N THR A 540 -27.60 -21.30 14.09
CA THR A 540 -27.71 -22.77 14.22
C THR A 540 -29.13 -23.19 14.61
N ASN A 541 -29.66 -24.24 13.98
CA ASN A 541 -31.03 -24.75 14.14
C ASN A 541 -32.17 -23.82 13.65
N SER A 542 -31.88 -22.68 13.02
CA SER A 542 -32.90 -21.79 12.46
C SER A 542 -33.18 -22.12 10.99
N THR A 543 -34.16 -23.01 10.76
CA THR A 543 -34.62 -23.33 9.41
C THR A 543 -35.24 -22.13 8.68
N ALA A 544 -35.80 -21.16 9.41
CA ALA A 544 -36.31 -19.93 8.84
C ALA A 544 -35.19 -19.05 8.26
N ALA A 545 -34.05 -18.96 8.95
CA ALA A 545 -32.87 -18.27 8.47
C ALA A 545 -32.28 -18.99 7.24
N GLY A 546 -32.08 -20.31 7.33
CA GLY A 546 -31.52 -21.07 6.21
C GLY A 546 -32.42 -21.12 4.98
N GLN A 547 -33.75 -21.13 5.11
CA GLN A 547 -34.66 -21.00 3.95
C GLN A 547 -34.51 -19.64 3.25
N LYS A 548 -34.27 -18.57 4.01
CA LYS A 548 -34.06 -17.23 3.47
C LYS A 548 -32.72 -17.13 2.75
N LEU A 549 -31.68 -17.73 3.33
CA LEU A 549 -30.38 -17.87 2.71
C LEU A 549 -30.44 -18.73 1.44
N ARG A 550 -31.02 -19.93 1.49
CA ARG A 550 -31.14 -20.85 0.34
C ARG A 550 -31.76 -20.16 -0.88
N LYS A 551 -32.84 -19.39 -0.67
CA LYS A 551 -33.49 -18.62 -1.73
C LYS A 551 -32.55 -17.60 -2.40
N LEU A 552 -31.61 -17.04 -1.66
CA LEU A 552 -30.58 -16.16 -2.21
C LEU A 552 -29.58 -16.96 -3.04
N LEU A 553 -29.10 -18.08 -2.49
CA LEU A 553 -28.07 -18.89 -3.10
C LEU A 553 -28.54 -19.50 -4.43
N GLU A 554 -29.77 -19.99 -4.49
CA GLU A 554 -30.39 -20.59 -5.68
C GLU A 554 -30.50 -19.62 -6.89
N LEU A 555 -30.46 -18.30 -6.65
CA LEU A 555 -30.52 -17.31 -7.74
C LEU A 555 -29.26 -17.33 -8.61
N GLY A 556 -28.09 -17.67 -8.05
CA GLY A 556 -26.80 -17.45 -8.71
C GLY A 556 -26.69 -16.03 -9.29
N ARG A 557 -26.29 -15.91 -10.56
CA ARG A 557 -26.22 -14.64 -11.31
C ARG A 557 -27.47 -14.37 -12.17
N SER A 558 -28.58 -15.09 -11.94
CA SER A 558 -29.80 -14.98 -12.75
C SER A 558 -30.61 -13.69 -12.53
N LYS A 559 -30.33 -12.98 -11.43
CA LYS A 559 -30.97 -11.70 -11.07
C LYS A 559 -29.90 -10.65 -10.76
N PRO A 560 -30.21 -9.34 -10.94
CA PRO A 560 -29.33 -8.27 -10.48
C PRO A 560 -29.01 -8.42 -8.99
N TRP A 561 -27.76 -8.15 -8.61
CA TRP A 561 -27.33 -8.30 -7.23
C TRP A 561 -28.08 -7.39 -6.26
N THR A 562 -28.53 -6.21 -6.71
CA THR A 562 -29.36 -5.27 -5.91
C THR A 562 -30.72 -5.88 -5.56
N GLN A 563 -31.32 -6.65 -6.47
CA GLN A 563 -32.55 -7.40 -6.23
C GLN A 563 -32.31 -8.61 -5.34
N ALA A 564 -31.20 -9.33 -5.57
CA ALA A 564 -30.81 -10.45 -4.74
C ALA A 564 -30.59 -10.01 -3.27
N LEU A 565 -29.90 -8.88 -3.06
CA LEU A 565 -29.69 -8.27 -1.75
C LEU A 565 -31.02 -7.94 -1.07
N GLU A 566 -31.91 -7.22 -1.78
CA GLU A 566 -33.20 -6.78 -1.23
C GLU A 566 -34.08 -7.97 -0.81
N SER A 567 -34.01 -9.09 -1.53
CA SER A 567 -34.79 -10.30 -1.20
C SER A 567 -34.46 -10.87 0.18
N VAL A 568 -33.26 -10.60 0.70
CA VAL A 568 -32.81 -11.05 2.02
C VAL A 568 -32.82 -9.90 3.02
N THR A 569 -32.21 -8.77 2.70
CA THR A 569 -31.97 -7.70 3.68
C THR A 569 -33.13 -6.71 3.74
N GLY A 570 -33.95 -6.63 2.68
CA GLY A 570 -34.91 -5.56 2.47
C GLY A 570 -34.27 -4.25 1.97
N GLU A 571 -32.96 -4.26 1.67
CA GLU A 571 -32.21 -3.11 1.18
C GLU A 571 -31.64 -3.40 -0.21
N LYS A 572 -31.66 -2.40 -1.10
CA LYS A 572 -31.16 -2.55 -2.49
C LYS A 572 -29.65 -2.36 -2.63
N TYR A 573 -29.03 -1.63 -1.72
CA TYR A 573 -27.65 -1.19 -1.83
C TYR A 573 -26.84 -1.54 -0.58
N MET A 574 -25.51 -1.44 -0.70
CA MET A 574 -24.59 -1.70 0.40
C MET A 574 -24.76 -0.69 1.53
N ASN A 575 -24.79 -1.18 2.77
CA ASN A 575 -25.03 -0.38 3.97
C ASN A 575 -24.08 -0.81 5.10
N ALA A 576 -23.26 0.13 5.60
CA ALA A 576 -22.31 -0.16 6.69
C ALA A 576 -22.96 -0.17 8.08
N ALA A 577 -24.23 0.25 8.23
CA ALA A 577 -24.87 0.34 9.54
C ALA A 577 -24.90 -0.99 10.31
N PRO A 578 -25.20 -2.16 9.70
CA PRO A 578 -25.14 -3.45 10.41
C PRO A 578 -23.74 -3.80 10.92
N LEU A 579 -22.68 -3.45 10.19
CA LEU A 579 -21.29 -3.62 10.64
C LEU A 579 -21.02 -2.75 11.88
N LEU A 580 -21.42 -1.48 11.83
CA LEU A 580 -21.26 -0.56 12.98
C LEU A 580 -22.07 -1.02 14.19
N ASN A 581 -23.29 -1.51 13.99
CA ASN A 581 -24.14 -2.08 15.04
C ASN A 581 -23.48 -3.30 15.71
N TYR A 582 -22.82 -4.16 14.93
CA TYR A 582 -22.08 -5.31 15.44
C TYR A 582 -20.96 -4.89 16.41
N PHE A 583 -20.16 -3.89 16.01
CA PHE A 583 -19.01 -3.39 16.77
C PHE A 583 -19.33 -2.28 17.77
N GLN A 584 -20.59 -1.87 17.91
CA GLN A 584 -20.99 -0.76 18.77
C GLN A 584 -20.49 -0.89 20.23
N PRO A 585 -20.54 -2.07 20.88
CA PRO A 585 -20.00 -2.22 22.25
C PRO A 585 -18.49 -1.96 22.32
N LEU A 586 -17.73 -2.46 21.34
CA LEU A 586 -16.30 -2.20 21.24
C LEU A 586 -16.01 -0.73 20.96
N TYR A 587 -16.79 -0.08 20.09
CA TYR A 587 -16.62 1.33 19.77
C TYR A 587 -16.73 2.23 21.00
N GLU A 588 -17.77 2.02 21.83
CA GLU A 588 -17.93 2.79 23.07
C GLU A 588 -16.84 2.47 24.09
N TRP A 589 -16.40 1.21 24.17
CA TRP A 589 -15.27 0.83 25.01
C TRP A 589 -13.96 1.51 24.56
N LEU A 590 -13.67 1.53 23.25
CA LEU A 590 -12.47 2.15 22.67
C LEU A 590 -12.46 3.66 22.94
N LYS A 591 -13.59 4.36 22.76
CA LYS A 591 -13.70 5.80 23.09
C LYS A 591 -13.38 6.08 24.55
N LYS A 592 -13.88 5.24 25.46
CA LYS A 592 -13.58 5.36 26.89
C LYS A 592 -12.10 5.06 27.17
N ASN A 593 -11.54 4.00 26.59
CA ASN A 593 -10.15 3.60 26.78
C ASN A 593 -9.15 4.63 26.22
N ASN A 594 -9.48 5.23 25.08
CA ASN A 594 -8.65 6.23 24.41
C ASN A 594 -8.83 7.66 24.96
N SER A 595 -9.56 7.83 26.06
CA SER A 595 -9.71 9.14 26.70
C SER A 595 -8.34 9.73 27.07
N GLY A 596 -8.02 10.90 26.50
CA GLY A 596 -6.72 11.56 26.68
C GLY A 596 -5.63 11.15 25.69
N ARG A 597 -5.92 10.23 24.75
CA ARG A 597 -5.02 9.87 23.63
C ARG A 597 -5.37 10.67 22.37
N PHE A 598 -4.39 10.81 21.47
CA PHE A 598 -4.62 11.38 20.16
C PHE A 598 -5.38 10.37 19.28
N ILE A 599 -6.49 10.79 18.68
CA ILE A 599 -7.28 10.01 17.72
C ILE A 599 -6.95 10.48 16.31
N GLY A 600 -6.82 9.54 15.37
CA GLY A 600 -6.23 9.79 14.05
C GLY A 600 -4.71 9.78 14.10
N TRP A 601 -4.06 10.24 13.02
CA TRP A 601 -2.61 10.22 12.86
C TRP A 601 -2.12 11.46 12.10
N LYS A 602 -0.85 11.82 12.33
CA LYS A 602 -0.13 12.81 11.53
C LYS A 602 0.75 12.11 10.51
N THR A 603 0.72 12.60 9.28
CA THR A 603 1.31 11.94 8.10
C THR A 603 2.76 12.31 7.87
N ASP A 604 3.24 13.36 8.55
CA ASP A 604 4.61 13.91 8.48
C ASP A 604 5.65 13.07 9.23
N TRP A 605 5.22 12.29 10.23
CA TRP A 605 6.10 11.43 11.01
C TRP A 605 6.45 10.13 10.26
N ALA A 606 7.72 9.73 10.32
CA ALA A 606 8.19 8.40 9.93
C ALA A 606 9.29 7.91 10.90
N PRO A 607 9.52 6.58 11.03
CA PRO A 607 10.52 6.02 11.95
C PRO A 607 11.95 6.54 11.71
N TYR A 608 12.29 6.83 10.46
CA TYR A 608 13.61 7.37 10.06
C TYR A 608 13.72 8.89 10.16
N SER A 609 12.61 9.63 10.41
CA SER A 609 12.60 11.09 10.42
C SER A 609 13.49 11.71 11.50
N SER A 610 13.64 11.05 12.66
CA SER A 610 14.50 11.53 13.75
C SER A 610 15.99 11.53 13.37
N ASN A 611 16.39 10.52 12.57
CA ASN A 611 17.75 10.36 12.11
C ASN A 611 18.05 11.10 10.78
N ALA A 612 17.03 11.69 10.17
CA ALA A 612 17.17 12.38 8.90
C ALA A 612 17.84 13.76 9.02
N ILE A 613 18.67 14.08 8.02
CA ILE A 613 19.30 15.40 7.85
C ILE A 613 18.71 16.05 6.59
N LYS A 614 18.21 17.28 6.72
CA LYS A 614 17.70 18.02 5.57
C LYS A 614 18.85 18.68 4.82
N VAL A 615 18.88 18.51 3.51
CA VAL A 615 19.84 19.13 2.60
C VAL A 615 19.12 20.18 1.74
N ARG A 616 19.76 21.31 1.49
CA ARG A 616 19.30 22.36 0.55
C ARG A 616 20.44 22.77 -0.36
N ILE A 617 20.16 22.82 -1.66
CA ILE A 617 21.16 23.12 -2.68
C ILE A 617 20.70 24.33 -3.50
N SER A 618 21.53 25.36 -3.57
CA SER A 618 21.25 26.62 -4.26
C SER A 618 22.20 26.84 -5.44
N LEU A 619 22.05 26.02 -6.49
CA LEU A 619 22.94 26.03 -7.66
C LEU A 619 23.00 27.39 -8.36
N LYS A 620 21.85 28.02 -8.62
CA LYS A 620 21.79 29.34 -9.28
C LYS A 620 22.43 30.44 -8.45
N SER A 621 22.33 30.37 -7.12
CA SER A 621 22.97 31.33 -6.23
C SER A 621 24.49 31.18 -6.21
N ALA A 622 25.00 29.94 -6.32
CA ALA A 622 26.43 29.66 -6.34
C ALA A 622 27.09 29.97 -7.69
N LEU A 623 26.45 29.55 -8.78
CA LEU A 623 27.08 29.45 -10.11
C LEU A 623 26.49 30.39 -11.17
N GLY A 624 25.40 31.08 -10.85
CA GLY A 624 24.73 31.98 -11.80
C GLY A 624 24.34 31.26 -13.09
N ASP A 625 24.75 31.82 -14.24
CA ASP A 625 24.48 31.28 -15.57
C ASP A 625 25.27 29.98 -15.88
N GLN A 626 26.26 29.63 -15.06
CA GLN A 626 27.04 28.38 -15.18
C GLN A 626 26.47 27.24 -14.32
N ALA A 627 25.29 27.42 -13.72
CA ALA A 627 24.63 26.38 -12.95
C ALA A 627 24.32 25.16 -13.82
N TYR A 628 24.83 24.00 -13.41
CA TYR A 628 24.47 22.72 -14.02
C TYR A 628 23.06 22.30 -13.59
N GLU A 629 22.49 21.34 -14.32
CA GLU A 629 21.22 20.71 -13.96
C GLU A 629 21.46 19.64 -12.90
N TRP A 630 20.58 19.58 -11.89
CA TRP A 630 20.65 18.56 -10.86
C TRP A 630 19.86 17.33 -11.30
N ASP A 631 20.57 16.34 -11.86
CA ASP A 631 20.03 15.09 -12.38
C ASP A 631 20.41 13.87 -11.51
N GLU A 632 20.07 12.66 -11.97
CA GLU A 632 20.42 11.42 -11.27
C GLU A 632 21.93 11.19 -11.14
N SER A 633 22.73 11.74 -12.06
CA SER A 633 24.20 11.64 -12.02
C SER A 633 24.77 12.48 -10.88
N GLU A 634 24.27 13.70 -10.70
CA GLU A 634 24.64 14.57 -9.57
C GLU A 634 24.20 13.97 -8.24
N LEU A 635 23.00 13.38 -8.19
CA LEU A 635 22.52 12.67 -7.00
C LEU A 635 23.40 11.45 -6.67
N PHE A 636 23.81 10.67 -7.66
CA PHE A 636 24.75 9.55 -7.49
C PHE A 636 26.09 10.02 -6.92
N LEU A 637 26.65 11.11 -7.47
CA LEU A 637 27.89 11.71 -6.97
C LEU A 637 27.72 12.21 -5.53
N PHE A 638 26.55 12.74 -5.20
CA PHE A 638 26.24 13.23 -3.86
C PHE A 638 26.17 12.09 -2.85
N LYS A 639 25.42 11.02 -3.16
CA LYS A 639 25.39 9.80 -2.34
C LYS A 639 26.79 9.22 -2.13
N SER A 640 27.60 9.16 -3.19
CA SER A 640 28.99 8.69 -3.12
C SER A 640 29.86 9.57 -2.20
N SER A 641 29.66 10.89 -2.23
CA SER A 641 30.39 11.84 -1.39
C SER A 641 30.02 11.71 0.10
N VAL A 642 28.73 11.48 0.39
CA VAL A 642 28.27 11.21 1.76
C VAL A 642 28.79 9.85 2.25
N ALA A 643 28.69 8.81 1.43
CA ALA A 643 29.23 7.48 1.75
C ALA A 643 30.73 7.55 2.07
N TYR A 644 31.52 8.27 1.25
CA TYR A 644 32.93 8.55 1.54
C TYR A 644 33.14 9.24 2.89
N ALA A 645 32.34 10.26 3.20
CA ALA A 645 32.45 11.00 4.45
C ALA A 645 32.20 10.11 5.68
N VAL A 646 31.17 9.26 5.61
CA VAL A 646 30.81 8.33 6.69
C VAL A 646 31.87 7.23 6.85
N ARG A 647 32.35 6.62 5.74
CA ARG A 647 33.48 5.67 5.78
C ARG A 647 34.69 6.25 6.50
N LYS A 648 35.09 7.47 6.12
CA LYS A 648 36.24 8.16 6.70
C LYS A 648 36.06 8.40 8.20
N TYR A 649 34.87 8.84 8.62
CA TYR A 649 34.56 9.07 10.01
C TYR A 649 34.61 7.78 10.85
N PHE A 650 34.01 6.69 10.36
CA PHE A 650 34.04 5.40 11.06
C PHE A 650 35.47 4.87 11.20
N ALA A 651 36.27 4.96 10.14
CA ALA A 651 37.67 4.53 10.17
C ALA A 651 38.53 5.40 11.11
N GLU A 652 38.45 6.72 11.00
CA GLU A 652 39.35 7.63 11.72
C GLU A 652 38.91 7.89 13.17
N VAL A 653 37.59 8.02 13.43
CA VAL A 653 37.04 8.42 14.73
C VAL A 653 36.52 7.21 15.52
N LYS A 654 35.66 6.38 14.92
CA LYS A 654 35.09 5.20 15.61
C LYS A 654 36.05 4.01 15.64
N LYS A 655 37.15 4.05 14.87
CA LYS A 655 38.13 2.97 14.72
C LYS A 655 37.51 1.67 14.23
N GLN A 656 36.54 1.78 13.32
CA GLN A 656 35.86 0.66 12.70
C GLN A 656 35.97 0.79 11.18
N GLU A 657 36.44 -0.26 10.51
CA GLU A 657 36.41 -0.33 9.05
C GLU A 657 35.03 -0.81 8.60
N VAL A 658 34.25 0.11 8.06
CA VAL A 658 32.88 -0.14 7.58
C VAL A 658 32.76 0.40 6.15
N ASP A 659 32.33 -0.46 5.24
CA ASP A 659 32.35 -0.21 3.79
C ASP A 659 31.03 0.39 3.26
N PHE A 660 30.68 1.62 3.65
CA PHE A 660 29.42 2.27 3.25
C PHE A 660 29.28 2.51 1.75
N GLN A 661 28.37 1.86 1.06
CA GLN A 661 28.13 2.01 -0.37
C GLN A 661 27.07 3.09 -0.66
N ILE A 662 26.87 3.42 -1.95
CA ILE A 662 25.82 4.37 -2.36
C ILE A 662 24.41 3.89 -2.01
N THR A 663 24.22 2.58 -1.90
CA THR A 663 22.95 1.92 -1.54
C THR A 663 22.58 2.14 -0.08
N ASP A 664 23.56 2.52 0.75
CA ASP A 664 23.35 2.77 2.18
C ASP A 664 22.92 4.22 2.46
N ILE A 665 22.92 5.08 1.42
CA ILE A 665 22.52 6.49 1.51
C ILE A 665 21.12 6.66 0.93
N HIS A 666 20.15 6.72 1.83
CA HIS A 666 18.73 6.85 1.51
C HIS A 666 18.37 8.32 1.39
N VAL A 667 17.84 8.70 0.24
CA VAL A 667 17.43 10.07 -0.08
C VAL A 667 15.91 10.10 -0.18
N GLY A 668 15.27 10.93 0.66
CA GLY A 668 13.83 11.18 0.60
C GLY A 668 13.46 12.10 -0.57
N GLU A 669 12.18 12.50 -0.64
CA GLU A 669 11.66 13.28 -1.76
C GLU A 669 12.45 14.57 -2.04
N GLN A 670 12.85 14.74 -3.30
CA GLN A 670 13.51 15.95 -3.79
C GLN A 670 12.49 16.98 -4.27
N THR A 671 12.56 18.18 -3.68
CA THR A 671 11.74 19.33 -4.10
C THR A 671 12.32 20.03 -5.34
N GLN A 672 11.48 20.81 -6.03
CA GLN A 672 11.91 21.64 -7.17
C GLN A 672 13.03 22.64 -6.85
N ARG A 673 13.21 22.99 -5.58
CA ARG A 673 14.30 23.86 -5.11
C ARG A 673 15.55 23.07 -4.68
N ILE A 674 15.66 21.81 -5.09
CA ILE A 674 16.75 20.89 -4.75
C ILE A 674 16.94 20.83 -3.23
N SER A 675 15.90 20.34 -2.56
CA SER A 675 15.95 20.03 -1.14
C SER A 675 15.35 18.66 -0.90
N PHE A 676 16.04 17.84 -0.11
CA PHE A 676 15.67 16.47 0.22
C PHE A 676 16.20 16.13 1.62
N TYR A 677 15.72 15.03 2.20
CA TYR A 677 16.25 14.48 3.45
C TYR A 677 17.19 13.32 3.14
N ILE A 678 18.22 13.13 3.97
CA ILE A 678 19.13 12.01 3.88
C ILE A 678 19.13 11.21 5.19
N THR A 679 19.20 9.89 5.06
CA THR A 679 19.43 8.95 6.15
C THR A 679 20.47 7.92 5.71
N VAL A 680 21.23 7.36 6.65
CA VAL A 680 22.33 6.43 6.36
C VAL A 680 22.08 5.15 7.13
N SER A 681 22.10 4.01 6.45
CA SER A 681 22.04 2.68 7.09
C SER A 681 23.43 2.05 7.20
N MET A 682 23.55 1.04 8.06
CA MET A 682 24.75 0.20 8.11
C MET A 682 24.85 -0.68 6.85
N PRO A 683 26.06 -0.96 6.34
CA PRO A 683 26.21 -1.72 5.11
C PRO A 683 25.61 -3.11 5.22
N GLY A 684 24.80 -3.47 4.23
CA GLY A 684 24.11 -4.76 4.19
C GLY A 684 22.95 -4.89 5.17
N ASN A 685 22.70 -3.92 6.06
CA ASN A 685 21.56 -3.92 6.98
C ASN A 685 20.82 -2.58 6.94
N ILE A 686 19.85 -2.48 6.02
CA ILE A 686 19.03 -1.27 5.84
C ILE A 686 18.17 -0.93 7.07
N SER A 687 17.93 -1.91 7.94
CA SER A 687 17.15 -1.79 9.16
C SER A 687 17.91 -1.14 10.32
N ASP A 688 19.25 -1.05 10.22
CA ASP A 688 20.12 -0.44 11.22
C ASP A 688 20.57 0.95 10.73
N ILE A 689 19.90 2.00 11.22
CA ILE A 689 20.16 3.38 10.82
C ILE A 689 21.29 3.97 11.66
N VAL A 690 22.29 4.52 10.99
CA VAL A 690 23.38 5.26 11.64
C VAL A 690 22.81 6.47 12.38
N PRO A 691 23.11 6.66 13.67
CA PRO A 691 22.59 7.78 14.43
C PRO A 691 22.92 9.12 13.78
N LYS A 692 21.94 10.04 13.74
CA LYS A 692 22.12 11.37 13.14
C LYS A 692 23.36 12.10 13.63
N ALA A 693 23.67 12.01 14.92
CA ALA A 693 24.86 12.65 15.49
C ALA A 693 26.17 12.17 14.83
N ASP A 694 26.26 10.89 14.48
CA ASP A 694 27.44 10.33 13.83
C ASP A 694 27.51 10.78 12.36
N VAL A 695 26.37 10.82 11.66
CA VAL A 695 26.29 11.35 10.27
C VAL A 695 26.63 12.84 10.23
N GLU A 696 26.13 13.64 11.18
CA GLU A 696 26.45 15.07 11.29
C GLU A 696 27.95 15.30 11.51
N ASN A 697 28.58 14.50 12.37
CA ASN A 697 30.01 14.57 12.62
C ASN A 697 30.83 14.14 11.38
N ALA A 698 30.40 13.10 10.68
CA ALA A 698 31.01 12.64 9.45
C ALA A 698 30.97 13.70 8.34
N ILE A 699 29.80 14.31 8.14
CA ILE A 699 29.61 15.40 7.20
C ILE A 699 30.48 16.59 7.60
N ARG A 700 30.47 16.99 8.89
CA ARG A 700 31.31 18.11 9.38
C ARG A 700 32.80 17.89 9.11
N MET A 701 33.29 16.66 9.30
CA MET A 701 34.68 16.29 9.07
C MET A 701 35.10 16.37 7.60
N SER A 702 34.18 16.09 6.68
CA SER A 702 34.44 16.04 5.23
C SER A 702 33.77 17.18 4.45
N ARG A 703 33.21 18.19 5.14
CA ARG A 703 32.34 19.21 4.53
C ARG A 703 33.01 19.98 3.40
N GLY A 704 34.26 20.41 3.61
CA GLY A 704 35.04 21.09 2.57
C GLY A 704 35.22 20.23 1.31
N ARG A 705 35.39 18.91 1.46
CA ARG A 705 35.55 17.99 0.33
C ARG A 705 34.25 17.76 -0.44
N ILE A 706 33.13 17.69 0.26
CA ILE A 706 31.80 17.58 -0.35
C ILE A 706 31.52 18.85 -1.16
N ASN A 707 31.71 20.03 -0.55
CA ASN A 707 31.54 21.33 -1.19
C ASN A 707 32.37 21.47 -2.47
N GLU A 708 33.66 21.09 -2.43
CA GLU A 708 34.56 21.10 -3.60
C GLU A 708 34.04 20.26 -4.77
N ALA A 709 33.45 19.08 -4.49
CA ALA A 709 32.95 18.18 -5.53
C ALA A 709 31.83 18.83 -6.36
N PHE A 710 30.99 19.64 -5.72
CA PHE A 710 29.83 20.30 -6.35
C PHE A 710 30.07 21.75 -6.76
N ARG A 711 31.26 22.30 -6.48
CA ARG A 711 31.59 23.73 -6.62
C ARG A 711 30.65 24.64 -5.82
N LEU A 712 30.24 24.17 -4.64
CA LEU A 712 29.37 24.89 -3.72
C LEU A 712 30.15 25.30 -2.48
N ASP A 713 29.58 26.20 -1.70
CA ASP A 713 30.07 26.62 -0.38
C ASP A 713 29.06 26.25 0.73
N ASP A 714 29.41 26.55 1.98
CA ASP A 714 28.56 26.21 3.13
C ASP A 714 27.19 26.92 3.16
N ASN A 715 27.00 27.99 2.39
CA ASN A 715 25.73 28.72 2.28
C ASN A 715 24.85 28.20 1.13
N THR A 716 25.50 27.61 0.11
CA THR A 716 24.82 27.14 -1.10
C THR A 716 24.60 25.63 -1.09
N LEU A 717 25.35 24.88 -0.28
CA LEU A 717 25.09 23.50 0.13
C LEU A 717 24.88 23.43 1.65
N GLU A 718 23.62 23.55 2.06
CA GLU A 718 23.25 23.57 3.47
C GLU A 718 22.82 22.17 3.94
N PHE A 719 23.49 21.69 4.99
CA PHE A 719 22.98 20.61 5.84
C PHE A 719 22.31 21.25 7.06
N VAL A 720 20.97 21.28 7.09
CA VAL A 720 20.19 21.99 8.12
C VAL A 720 20.50 21.40 9.50
N GLY A 721 20.99 22.24 10.41
CA GLY A 721 21.43 21.84 11.76
C GLY A 721 22.94 21.67 11.91
N ILE A 722 23.69 21.53 10.80
CA ILE A 722 25.15 21.47 10.82
C ILE A 722 25.70 22.87 10.53
N LEU A 723 26.35 23.46 11.53
CA LEU A 723 26.97 24.78 11.39
C LEU A 723 28.03 24.82 10.27
N PRO A 724 28.17 25.95 9.55
CA PRO A 724 29.23 26.18 8.58
C PRO A 724 30.63 26.01 9.18
N THR A 725 31.56 25.50 8.39
CA THR A 725 32.98 25.32 8.74
C THR A 725 33.83 26.55 8.43
N LEU A 726 33.22 27.73 8.26
CA LEU A 726 33.91 28.96 7.87
C LEU A 726 35.19 29.15 8.71
N ALA A 727 36.33 29.16 8.02
CA ALA A 727 37.58 29.60 8.62
C ALA A 727 37.41 31.06 9.08
N ALA A 728 38.02 31.40 10.21
CA ALA A 728 38.10 32.80 10.62
C ALA A 728 38.64 33.65 9.45
N PRO A 729 38.07 34.83 9.18
CA PRO A 729 38.54 35.68 8.10
C PRO A 729 40.05 35.89 8.23
N TYR A 730 40.78 35.79 7.12
CA TYR A 730 42.22 35.95 7.10
C TYR A 730 42.61 37.31 7.69
N GLU A 731 43.19 37.30 8.89
CA GLU A 731 43.86 38.46 9.44
C GLU A 731 45.25 38.53 8.81
N PRO A 732 45.55 39.54 7.97
CA PRO A 732 46.89 39.68 7.43
C PRO A 732 47.89 39.83 8.58
N PRO A 733 49.09 39.22 8.50
CA PRO A 733 50.08 39.24 9.59
C PRO A 733 50.59 40.65 9.92
N VAL A 734 50.23 41.64 9.10
CA VAL A 734 50.51 43.05 9.31
C VAL A 734 49.25 43.84 8.97
N THR A 735 48.79 44.70 9.87
CA THR A 735 47.71 45.66 9.59
C THR A 735 48.14 46.58 8.46
N ILE A 736 47.50 46.44 7.29
CA ILE A 736 47.81 47.15 6.04
C ILE A 736 47.90 48.68 6.25
N TRP A 737 47.05 49.23 7.13
CA TRP A 737 47.09 50.66 7.45
C TRP A 737 48.40 51.11 8.12
N LEU A 738 49.08 50.26 8.92
CA LEU A 738 50.39 50.61 9.49
C LEU A 738 51.50 50.73 8.43
N ILE A 739 51.42 49.92 7.37
CA ILE A 739 52.35 50.02 6.23
C ILE A 739 52.11 51.34 5.49
N VAL A 740 50.85 51.64 5.18
CA VAL A 740 50.47 52.91 4.53
C VAL A 740 50.85 54.10 5.40
N PHE A 741 50.60 54.06 6.70
CA PHE A 741 51.01 55.08 7.67
C PHE A 741 52.52 55.26 7.72
N GLY A 742 53.30 54.17 7.75
CA GLY A 742 54.76 54.22 7.75
C GLY A 742 55.33 54.86 6.48
N VAL A 743 54.77 54.55 5.32
CA VAL A 743 55.18 55.15 4.03
C VAL A 743 54.82 56.65 3.99
N VAL A 744 53.59 57.01 4.37
CA VAL A 744 53.13 58.40 4.38
C VAL A 744 53.96 59.24 5.35
N MET A 745 54.19 58.75 6.57
CA MET A 745 55.01 59.46 7.56
C MET A 745 56.46 59.60 7.12
N SER A 746 57.03 58.56 6.48
CA SER A 746 58.39 58.66 5.94
C SER A 746 58.49 59.73 4.84
N LEU A 747 57.52 59.80 3.94
CA LEU A 747 57.46 60.84 2.90
C LEU A 747 57.28 62.25 3.49
N VAL A 748 56.45 62.39 4.54
CA VAL A 748 56.26 63.66 5.24
C VAL A 748 57.55 64.11 5.93
N VAL A 749 58.24 63.20 6.64
CA VAL A 749 59.52 63.49 7.30
C VAL A 749 60.59 63.88 6.28
N ILE A 750 60.69 63.14 5.16
CA ILE A 750 61.60 63.49 4.06
C ILE A 750 61.25 64.87 3.50
N GLY A 751 59.96 65.17 3.28
CA GLY A 751 59.50 66.49 2.82
C GLY A 751 59.89 67.62 3.77
N VAL A 752 59.72 67.42 5.08
CA VAL A 752 60.11 68.38 6.12
C VAL A 752 61.63 68.58 6.15
N ILE A 753 62.42 67.52 6.08
CA ILE A 753 63.89 67.59 6.04
C ILE A 753 64.36 68.34 4.78
N VAL A 754 63.77 68.04 3.62
CA VAL A 754 64.08 68.75 2.37
C VAL A 754 63.77 70.24 2.51
N LEU A 755 62.61 70.61 3.07
CA LEU A 755 62.21 72.01 3.32
C LEU A 755 63.16 72.74 4.28
N ILE A 756 63.62 72.07 5.35
CA ILE A 756 64.61 72.64 6.28
C ILE A 756 65.95 72.85 5.56
N ILE A 757 66.41 71.88 4.78
CA ILE A 757 67.67 71.96 4.04
C ILE A 757 67.60 73.05 2.97
N THR A 758 66.54 73.12 2.16
CA THR A 758 66.36 74.21 1.17
C THR A 758 66.25 75.57 1.86
N GLY A 759 65.51 75.69 2.96
CA GLY A 759 65.43 76.92 3.75
C GLY A 759 66.79 77.38 4.31
N GLN A 760 67.61 76.46 4.80
CA GLN A 760 68.98 76.76 5.24
C GLN A 760 69.91 77.10 4.07
N ARG A 761 69.75 76.43 2.93
CA ARG A 761 70.55 76.65 1.72
C ARG A 761 70.24 78.00 1.09
N ASP A 762 68.98 78.42 1.08
CA ASP A 762 68.55 79.76 0.64
C ASP A 762 69.01 80.85 1.60
N ARG A 763 69.00 80.62 2.93
CA ARG A 763 69.65 81.53 3.89
C ARG A 763 71.15 81.63 3.66
N LYS A 764 71.85 80.53 3.34
CA LYS A 764 73.28 80.53 2.99
C LYS A 764 73.58 81.17 1.63
N LYS A 765 72.63 81.10 0.68
CA LYS A 765 72.73 81.75 -0.64
C LYS A 765 72.55 83.27 -0.50
N ARG A 766 71.53 83.71 0.25
CA ARG A 766 71.32 85.12 0.62
C ARG A 766 72.46 85.69 1.48
N ALA A 767 73.06 84.90 2.36
CA ALA A 767 74.25 85.30 3.14
C ALA A 767 75.59 85.27 2.35
N ARG A 768 75.60 84.65 1.15
CA ARG A 768 76.73 84.71 0.20
C ARG A 768 76.58 85.86 -0.78
N GLU A 769 75.35 86.24 -1.15
CA GLU A 769 75.05 87.45 -1.92
C GLU A 769 75.27 88.73 -1.08
N SER A 770 75.14 88.68 0.25
CA SER A 770 75.40 89.82 1.16
C SER A 770 76.86 89.97 1.62
N ARG A 771 77.82 89.21 1.04
CA ARG A 771 79.25 89.20 1.44
C ARG A 771 80.20 89.70 0.35
N GLY A 772 79.68 90.27 -0.72
CA GLY A 772 80.46 90.92 -1.78
C GLY A 772 79.88 92.28 -2.12
N GLU A 773 80.08 93.26 -1.25
CA GLU A 773 80.47 94.65 -1.56
C GLU A 773 80.30 95.54 -0.33
N VAL A 774 81.42 96.05 0.17
CA VAL A 774 81.51 97.06 1.22
C VAL A 774 81.75 98.41 0.56
N GLY A 775 80.88 99.38 0.85
CA GLY A 775 81.23 100.80 0.96
C GLY A 775 80.83 101.72 -0.20
N SER A 776 79.88 102.64 0.04
CA SER A 776 80.16 104.08 0.21
C SER A 776 78.89 104.96 0.18
N ASN A 777 78.92 105.97 1.06
CA ASN A 777 78.22 107.26 1.06
C ASN A 777 76.83 107.46 1.70
N SER A 778 76.90 108.18 2.83
CA SER A 778 76.11 109.35 3.31
C SER A 778 74.69 109.62 2.80
N GLY A 779 73.80 109.93 3.75
CA GLY A 779 72.65 110.82 3.49
C GLY A 779 71.41 110.56 4.36
N GLU A 780 71.45 111.08 5.58
CA GLU A 780 70.42 111.85 6.31
C GLU A 780 68.89 111.70 6.00
N VAL A 781 68.12 111.83 7.10
CA VAL A 781 66.72 112.30 7.26
C VAL A 781 65.60 111.27 7.53
N ASN A 782 65.06 111.38 8.75
CA ASN A 782 63.77 110.90 9.27
C ASN A 782 62.66 111.93 8.95
N PRO A 783 61.40 111.55 8.64
CA PRO A 783 60.32 111.79 9.63
C PRO A 783 59.06 110.86 9.61
N TYR A 784 58.54 110.56 10.83
CA TYR A 784 57.15 110.49 11.34
C TYR A 784 56.09 109.41 10.94
N GLY A 785 55.37 108.94 11.98
CA GLY A 785 53.95 108.48 12.00
C GLY A 785 53.74 106.99 12.37
N GLU A 786 53.55 106.53 13.62
CA GLU A 786 52.42 106.60 14.59
C GLU A 786 51.19 105.69 14.32
N GLU A 787 50.67 105.12 15.44
CA GLU A 787 49.45 104.28 15.64
C GLU A 787 49.49 102.80 15.20
N GLY A 788 49.15 101.75 15.98
CA GLY A 788 48.40 101.63 17.23
C GLY A 788 47.03 100.97 16.99
N ARG A 789 46.81 99.71 17.40
CA ARG A 789 45.55 99.16 17.97
C ARG A 789 45.57 97.65 18.26
N SER A 790 44.71 97.28 19.22
CA SER A 790 44.64 96.08 20.04
C SER A 790 43.40 95.19 19.74
N ASN A 791 43.22 94.16 20.58
CA ASN A 791 41.99 93.41 20.97
C ASN A 791 41.70 92.10 20.21
N LEU A 792 41.19 91.00 20.79
CA LEU A 792 40.66 90.58 22.12
C LEU A 792 40.77 89.01 22.17
N GLY A 793 41.08 88.34 23.31
CA GLY A 793 40.14 87.81 24.33
C GLY A 793 39.85 86.29 24.11
N PHE A 794 40.36 85.34 24.93
CA PHE A 794 39.73 84.69 26.11
C PHE A 794 38.28 84.19 25.81
N GLU A 795 37.85 82.92 25.96
CA GLU A 795 37.95 81.98 27.09
C GLU A 795 37.62 80.49 26.70
N PRO A 796 37.86 79.51 27.60
CA PRO A 796 37.59 78.06 27.47
C PRO A 796 36.42 77.54 28.34
N ALA A 797 35.97 76.29 28.14
CA ALA A 797 35.34 75.34 29.11
C ALA A 797 34.70 74.15 28.32
N GLU A 798 35.00 72.88 28.63
CA GLU A 798 34.15 71.91 29.39
C GLU A 798 32.74 71.71 28.78
N GLU A 799 32.12 70.52 28.64
CA GLU A 799 32.13 69.29 29.42
C GLU A 799 31.25 68.23 28.69
N THR A 800 31.48 66.95 28.98
CA THR A 800 30.54 65.79 29.05
C THR A 800 29.35 65.52 28.08
N GLN A 801 29.23 64.20 27.83
CA GLN A 801 28.02 63.33 27.83
C GLN A 801 27.30 62.90 26.51
N THR A 802 27.31 61.56 26.37
CA THR A 802 26.24 60.62 25.96
C THR A 802 25.68 60.53 24.53
N ALA A 803 25.67 59.28 24.07
CA ALA A 803 24.64 58.56 23.29
C ALA A 803 24.21 59.15 21.92
N PHE A 804 24.47 58.40 20.84
CA PHE A 804 23.58 57.37 20.29
C PHE A 804 24.40 56.38 19.46
#